data_AF-A0AA89BQM9-F1
#
_entry.id   AF-A0AA89BQM9-F1
#
_cell.length_a   1.000
_cell.length_b   1.000
_cell.length_c   1.000
_cell.angle_alpha   90.00
_cell.angle_beta   90.00
_cell.angle_gamma   90.00
#
_symmetry.space_group_name_H-M   'P 1'
#
loop_
_entity.id
_entity.type
_entity.pdbx_description
1 polymer ?
#
loop_
_entity_poly.entity_id
_entity_poly.type
_entity_poly.pdbx_seq_one_letter_code
_entity_poly.pdbx_strand_id
1 'polypeptide(L)'
;SFSLKEAIAIVVDIGPSMNNAPPGEDTPLQTALDAITMIVQRKMFSESKDELALVLCGSPGTDNPLADGQSYENITIARPMAPADFEFLQQVQTDITPSNVSADFIDALVVAMDHLVNATQGKKGFGFKRLILLSDLGGEFGDDGIDTIVAGIKNTGTELNVIGPDLEDDDEDSEKPGPSGTANGHRKEKTSQQRAGEAMIRHILQEVEGECYSFSEALPALSYFQMRQVRPTAWKANLQITPDLVIPICSYIKLKDFKTKSWKKVYAKDPEEGIVTSRTFHMNDEEETELDKEDVVEGHRYGNTLVPMSADDKENMKYRSEKCFKVLGFTKSENIKRHHQLGDGASFVVADKGDESASVALSSIINALYETNMVAIVRKVYSAASGPKLGCLMPHIKSDYECLVYVELPFREDVRQFTFGSLPIKDDDQTNKKFKPSDEQLDAIDDLISNTDLSTAAEDEEGEKSESLKPKLIFNPHFQRLYQCLQHRAFNPDDALPELSPLIANSLKPPQEVAANCEQQCEKVKKLFKLEVVKKKEDKTGESMFKSNEEEPASKKLKVDDDLEGGLADITKAKVTEVGTVTPVEDFIALISQKDVDNFSEACKQMEKRVEQLVLDSFGAQFYAKAMDCLKALREQAIKKSEPKIYNTFIKTFKDTLISKGRRSFWEQIVDEKQSLISKLESEDSDVGKEEAEGFNKEEEASQEEEEKAEEADDADDLETVNEAFKNGSRDFNINVKSILCCIVFNPEWSDEVAELCQKYRSDGVVGIDMACGEMTGKETNENPHKQAFQKAYRYGIHRTVHAGESGPAEAVREAVDDMHAERIGHGYHVMDDEDLYQRLRKSRVHFEVCPLSSVRTGAVTEDLNKHPLHRFIDDGVNFSINSDDPVVLDNDLSVDYNMVMDMGMSEDAIIKCIFNAARSCFAPEKEKKDLLDLLINEYGEH
;
A
#
# COMPACT_ATOMS: atom_id res chain seq x y z
N SER A 1 34.78 6.32 5.73
CA SER A 1 33.92 6.67 6.88
C SER A 1 34.42 5.89 8.09
N PHE A 2 35.24 6.48 8.95
CA PHE A 2 35.59 5.86 10.22
C PHE A 2 34.43 6.14 11.18
N SER A 3 33.60 5.15 11.46
CA SER A 3 32.67 5.21 12.59
C SER A 3 33.52 5.34 13.85
N LEU A 4 33.41 6.46 14.55
CA LEU A 4 33.98 6.60 15.89
C LEU A 4 33.29 5.54 16.78
N LYS A 5 34.06 4.87 17.62
CA LYS A 5 33.59 3.95 18.65
C LYS A 5 33.11 4.76 19.86
N GLU A 6 32.10 4.25 20.52
CA GLU A 6 31.67 4.71 21.85
C GLU A 6 32.23 3.77 22.93
N ALA A 7 32.68 4.33 24.05
CA ALA A 7 33.03 3.57 25.26
C ALA A 7 31.97 3.83 26.32
N ILE A 8 31.32 2.75 26.80
CA ILE A 8 30.19 2.84 27.74
C ILE A 8 30.53 2.03 28.99
N ALA A 9 30.48 2.68 30.16
CA ALA A 9 30.51 1.98 31.45
C ALA A 9 29.10 1.99 32.06
N ILE A 10 28.57 0.79 32.33
CA ILE A 10 27.26 0.59 32.95
C ILE A 10 27.49 0.21 34.41
N VAL A 11 26.99 1.04 35.32
CA VAL A 11 27.00 0.82 36.76
C VAL A 11 25.61 0.39 37.19
N VAL A 12 25.52 -0.79 37.81
CA VAL A 12 24.25 -1.39 38.25
C VAL A 12 24.29 -1.60 39.75
N ASP A 13 23.29 -1.04 40.44
CA ASP A 13 23.06 -1.30 41.84
C ASP A 13 22.31 -2.64 42.02
N ILE A 14 22.94 -3.56 42.75
CA ILE A 14 22.40 -4.87 43.12
C ILE A 14 22.13 -4.97 44.62
N GLY A 15 22.12 -3.83 45.31
CA GLY A 15 21.89 -3.73 46.74
C GLY A 15 20.46 -4.12 47.17
N PRO A 16 20.23 -4.20 48.50
CA PRO A 16 18.97 -4.68 49.05
C PRO A 16 17.78 -3.74 48.76
N SER A 17 18.02 -2.45 48.51
CA SER A 17 16.98 -1.46 48.18
C SER A 17 16.30 -1.79 46.85
N MET A 18 17.11 -2.16 45.85
CA MET A 18 16.72 -2.50 44.48
C MET A 18 15.84 -3.75 44.34
N ASN A 19 15.75 -4.58 45.39
CA ASN A 19 14.95 -5.81 45.38
C ASN A 19 13.56 -5.67 46.03
N ASN A 20 13.17 -4.45 46.43
CA ASN A 20 11.87 -4.22 47.08
C ASN A 20 10.85 -3.66 46.07
N ALA A 21 9.79 -4.41 45.78
CA ALA A 21 8.65 -3.94 44.97
C ALA A 21 7.29 -4.24 45.64
N PRO A 22 6.26 -3.42 45.37
CA PRO A 22 4.87 -3.76 45.68
C PRO A 22 4.41 -5.06 44.99
N PRO A 23 3.43 -5.78 45.55
CA PRO A 23 2.87 -6.97 44.90
C PRO A 23 2.26 -6.62 43.53
N GLY A 24 2.80 -7.19 42.45
CA GLY A 24 2.30 -7.00 41.08
C GLY A 24 3.14 -6.05 40.21
N GLU A 25 4.18 -5.43 40.77
CA GLU A 25 5.17 -4.63 40.04
C GLU A 25 6.53 -5.34 39.97
N ASP A 26 7.25 -5.14 38.87
CA ASP A 26 8.62 -5.64 38.73
C ASP A 26 9.57 -4.90 39.68
N THR A 27 10.61 -5.58 40.17
CA THR A 27 11.60 -4.93 41.03
C THR A 27 12.41 -3.89 40.24
N PRO A 28 12.88 -2.81 40.89
CA PRO A 28 13.81 -1.86 40.27
C PRO A 28 15.03 -2.56 39.65
N LEU A 29 15.53 -3.62 40.31
CA LEU A 29 16.59 -4.47 39.76
C LEU A 29 16.15 -5.17 38.48
N GLN A 30 14.98 -5.81 38.43
CA GLN A 30 14.50 -6.50 37.23
C GLN A 30 14.34 -5.52 36.06
N THR A 31 13.80 -4.33 36.33
CA THR A 31 13.64 -3.27 35.33
C THR A 31 15.00 -2.75 34.83
N ALA A 32 15.98 -2.61 35.73
CA ALA A 32 17.35 -2.26 35.37
C ALA A 32 18.01 -3.33 34.49
N LEU A 33 17.85 -4.62 34.81
CA LEU A 33 18.36 -5.73 34.03
C LEU A 33 17.73 -5.80 32.63
N ASP A 34 16.43 -5.52 32.53
CA ASP A 34 15.73 -5.45 31.24
C ASP A 34 16.25 -4.28 30.39
N ALA A 35 16.45 -3.10 31.00
CA ALA A 35 17.05 -1.94 30.33
C ALA A 35 18.46 -2.24 29.80
N ILE A 36 19.31 -2.91 30.58
CA ILE A 36 20.65 -3.33 30.16
C ILE A 36 20.58 -4.35 29.04
N THR A 37 19.70 -5.34 29.17
CA THR A 37 19.48 -6.36 28.14
C THR A 37 19.12 -5.70 26.81
N MET A 38 18.24 -4.70 26.81
CA MET A 38 17.91 -3.93 25.62
C MET A 38 19.10 -3.14 25.06
N ILE A 39 19.91 -2.51 25.93
CA ILE A 39 21.12 -1.80 25.51
C ILE A 39 22.07 -2.75 24.76
N VAL A 40 22.38 -3.89 25.38
CA VAL A 40 23.34 -4.87 24.88
C VAL A 40 22.81 -5.53 23.60
N GLN A 41 21.54 -5.95 23.57
CA GLN A 41 20.89 -6.52 22.38
C GLN A 41 21.06 -5.59 21.17
N ARG A 42 20.72 -4.31 21.33
CA ARG A 42 20.77 -3.37 20.21
C ARG A 42 22.20 -3.14 19.75
N LYS A 43 23.17 -2.98 20.66
CA LYS A 43 24.59 -2.79 20.31
C LYS A 43 25.17 -4.03 19.61
N MET A 44 24.76 -5.22 20.03
CA MET A 44 25.18 -6.50 19.43
C MET A 44 24.55 -6.71 18.04
N PHE A 45 23.22 -6.67 17.92
CA PHE A 45 22.53 -6.95 16.66
C PHE A 45 22.70 -5.85 15.60
N SER A 46 23.04 -4.62 16.02
CA SER A 46 23.47 -3.56 15.10
C SER A 46 24.93 -3.68 14.64
N GLU A 47 25.68 -4.68 15.14
CA GLU A 47 27.13 -4.88 14.93
C GLU A 47 27.92 -3.58 15.17
N SER A 48 27.59 -2.89 16.26
CA SER A 48 28.33 -1.71 16.69
C SER A 48 29.76 -2.09 17.06
N LYS A 49 30.70 -1.16 16.85
CA LYS A 49 32.11 -1.34 17.26
C LYS A 49 32.36 -0.79 18.67
N ASP A 50 31.28 -0.54 19.39
CA ASP A 50 31.28 0.08 20.70
C ASP A 50 31.73 -0.96 21.73
N GLU A 51 32.44 -0.49 22.76
CA GLU A 51 32.91 -1.35 23.85
C GLU A 51 32.15 -0.98 25.11
N LEU A 52 31.66 -2.00 25.81
CA LEU A 52 30.86 -1.90 27.02
C LEU A 52 31.62 -2.53 28.19
N ALA A 53 31.52 -1.92 29.37
CA ALA A 53 31.94 -2.47 30.64
C ALA A 53 30.75 -2.55 31.60
N LEU A 54 30.73 -3.57 32.46
CA LEU A 54 29.71 -3.76 33.49
C LEU A 54 30.38 -3.68 34.87
N VAL A 55 29.87 -2.79 35.72
CA VAL A 55 30.29 -2.60 37.11
C VAL A 55 29.08 -2.83 38.01
N LEU A 56 29.24 -3.71 38.99
CA LEU A 56 28.22 -4.04 39.98
C LEU A 56 28.51 -3.30 41.28
N CYS A 57 27.52 -2.59 41.78
CA CYS A 57 27.53 -1.87 43.06
C CYS A 57 26.70 -2.67 44.08
N GLY A 58 27.29 -3.04 45.22
CA GLY A 58 26.64 -3.85 46.25
C GLY A 58 26.94 -5.35 46.13
N SER A 59 28.01 -5.75 45.44
CA SER A 59 28.38 -7.16 45.30
C SER A 59 28.90 -7.77 46.61
N PRO A 60 28.67 -9.08 46.89
CA PRO A 60 29.18 -9.72 48.12
C PRO A 60 30.71 -9.78 48.25
N GLY A 61 31.44 -9.51 47.15
CA GLY A 61 32.89 -9.37 47.13
C GLY A 61 33.31 -8.08 46.44
N THR A 62 34.61 -7.77 46.53
CA THR A 62 35.22 -6.58 45.94
C THR A 62 36.24 -7.02 44.88
N ASP A 63 36.02 -6.62 43.63
CA ASP A 63 36.95 -6.87 42.51
C ASP A 63 37.04 -5.62 41.64
N ASN A 64 37.84 -4.66 42.12
CA ASN A 64 38.15 -3.43 41.41
C ASN A 64 39.59 -2.98 41.74
N PRO A 65 40.27 -2.26 40.83
CA PRO A 65 41.69 -1.89 40.99
C PRO A 65 41.95 -0.78 42.02
N LEU A 66 40.90 -0.12 42.54
CA LEU A 66 41.01 1.00 43.48
C LEU A 66 40.76 0.59 44.94
N ALA A 67 40.30 -0.63 45.19
CA ALA A 67 40.01 -1.14 46.53
C ALA A 67 41.28 -1.21 47.39
N ASP A 68 41.23 -0.57 48.56
CA ASP A 68 42.35 -0.46 49.50
C ASP A 68 42.05 -1.08 50.88
N GLY A 69 40.90 -1.74 51.04
CA GLY A 69 40.44 -2.33 52.30
C GLY A 69 39.59 -1.40 53.17
N GLN A 70 39.42 -0.13 52.79
CA GLN A 70 38.64 0.88 53.52
C GLN A 70 37.67 1.67 52.61
N SER A 71 38.05 1.94 51.37
CA SER A 71 37.26 2.63 50.35
C SER A 71 37.05 1.75 49.12
N TYR A 72 36.01 2.02 48.32
CA TYR A 72 35.65 1.26 47.12
C TYR A 72 35.33 -0.23 47.38
N GLU A 73 34.80 -0.56 48.56
CA GLU A 73 34.40 -1.93 48.94
C GLU A 73 33.03 -2.32 48.35
N ASN A 74 32.81 -3.62 48.15
CA ASN A 74 31.58 -4.20 47.60
C ASN A 74 31.24 -3.73 46.18
N ILE A 75 32.27 -3.35 45.41
CA ILE A 75 32.18 -2.98 43.99
C ILE A 75 33.01 -3.96 43.17
N THR A 76 32.39 -4.53 42.14
CA THR A 76 32.99 -5.54 41.27
C THR A 76 32.87 -5.15 39.79
N ILE A 77 33.99 -5.15 39.07
CA ILE A 77 33.99 -5.02 37.60
C ILE A 77 33.64 -6.39 37.00
N ALA A 78 32.35 -6.69 36.90
CA ALA A 78 31.86 -7.98 36.41
C ALA A 78 32.27 -8.28 34.96
N ARG A 79 32.47 -7.23 34.14
CA ARG A 79 32.98 -7.39 32.78
C ARG A 79 33.88 -6.22 32.38
N PRO A 80 35.14 -6.48 31.95
CA PRO A 80 36.01 -5.43 31.45
C PRO A 80 35.52 -4.91 30.08
N MET A 81 36.06 -3.76 29.67
CA MET A 81 35.68 -3.08 28.42
C MET A 81 35.89 -3.98 27.19
N ALA A 82 34.79 -4.47 26.62
CA ALA A 82 34.79 -5.38 25.47
C ALA A 82 33.56 -5.16 24.56
N PRO A 83 33.58 -5.62 23.30
CA PRO A 83 32.39 -5.60 22.45
C PRO A 83 31.23 -6.41 23.07
N ALA A 84 30.00 -6.04 22.71
CA ALA A 84 28.80 -6.80 23.11
C ALA A 84 28.77 -8.18 22.43
N ASP A 85 28.51 -9.22 23.21
CA ASP A 85 28.34 -10.60 22.75
C ASP A 85 27.21 -11.32 23.52
N PHE A 86 26.92 -12.56 23.12
CA PHE A 86 25.91 -13.39 23.77
C PHE A 86 26.30 -13.77 25.21
N GLU A 87 27.59 -13.86 25.54
CA GLU A 87 28.06 -14.12 26.89
C GLU A 87 27.68 -12.96 27.83
N PHE A 88 27.75 -11.71 27.35
CA PHE A 88 27.31 -10.55 28.12
C PHE A 88 25.81 -10.64 28.44
N LEU A 89 25.00 -10.96 27.43
CA LEU A 89 23.55 -11.11 27.63
C LEU A 89 23.23 -12.24 28.61
N GLN A 90 23.94 -13.36 28.51
CA GLN A 90 23.78 -14.48 29.43
C GLN A 90 24.15 -14.08 30.87
N GLN A 91 25.26 -13.35 31.03
CA GLN A 91 25.74 -12.85 32.32
C GLN A 91 24.71 -11.92 32.97
N VAL A 92 24.12 -11.00 32.20
CA VAL A 92 23.09 -10.07 32.71
C VAL A 92 21.82 -10.80 33.14
N GLN A 93 21.40 -11.84 32.41
CA GLN A 93 20.15 -12.56 32.70
C GLN A 93 20.28 -13.65 33.76
N THR A 94 21.45 -14.27 33.88
CA THR A 94 21.63 -15.50 34.68
C THR A 94 22.54 -15.29 35.89
N ASP A 95 23.59 -14.46 35.75
CA ASP A 95 24.67 -14.39 36.76
C ASP A 95 24.47 -13.24 37.75
N ILE A 96 23.69 -12.21 37.40
CA ILE A 96 23.40 -11.08 38.29
C ILE A 96 22.23 -11.45 39.20
N THR A 97 22.54 -11.69 40.48
CA THR A 97 21.54 -11.95 41.53
C THR A 97 21.49 -10.81 42.54
N PRO A 98 20.32 -10.51 43.15
CA PRO A 98 20.21 -9.50 44.19
C PRO A 98 21.11 -9.83 45.40
N SER A 99 21.79 -8.81 45.91
CA SER A 99 22.68 -8.91 47.06
C SER A 99 22.02 -8.32 48.31
N ASN A 100 22.46 -8.78 49.49
CA ASN A 100 22.06 -8.22 50.78
C ASN A 100 23.04 -7.14 51.29
N VAL A 101 24.03 -6.77 50.48
CA VAL A 101 25.09 -5.82 50.83
C VAL A 101 24.86 -4.53 50.07
N SER A 102 24.96 -3.39 50.76
CA SER A 102 24.90 -2.05 50.17
C SER A 102 26.31 -1.53 49.92
N ALA A 103 26.50 -0.74 48.87
CA ALA A 103 27.76 -0.09 48.55
C ALA A 103 27.50 1.36 48.13
N ASP A 104 28.53 2.20 48.20
CA ASP A 104 28.44 3.60 47.81
C ASP A 104 28.43 3.72 46.28
N PHE A 105 27.34 4.29 45.74
CA PHE A 105 27.20 4.50 44.30
C PHE A 105 28.17 5.57 43.77
N ILE A 106 28.61 6.53 44.60
CA ILE A 106 29.62 7.54 44.25
C ILE A 106 30.97 6.85 44.01
N ASP A 107 31.37 5.95 44.91
CA ASP A 107 32.56 5.12 44.75
C ASP A 107 32.45 4.24 43.49
N ALA A 108 31.28 3.69 43.21
CA ALA A 108 31.04 2.91 41.99
C ALA A 108 31.18 3.74 40.71
N LEU A 109 30.74 5.01 40.72
CA LEU A 109 30.94 5.95 39.60
C LEU A 109 32.44 6.26 39.40
N VAL A 110 33.21 6.44 40.48
CA VAL A 110 34.65 6.67 40.41
C VAL A 110 35.37 5.46 39.81
N VAL A 111 35.06 4.24 40.29
CA VAL A 111 35.63 2.99 39.77
C VAL A 111 35.30 2.82 38.28
N ALA A 112 34.05 3.08 37.89
CA ALA A 112 33.63 3.00 36.50
C ALA A 112 34.34 4.04 35.61
N MET A 113 34.51 5.26 36.11
CA MET A 113 35.23 6.33 35.41
C MET A 113 36.72 6.01 35.24
N ASP A 114 37.39 5.55 36.30
CA ASP A 114 38.80 5.14 36.24
C ASP A 114 39.02 4.02 35.22
N HIS A 115 38.20 2.97 35.28
CA HIS A 115 38.25 1.87 34.31
C HIS A 115 37.99 2.35 32.88
N LEU A 116 37.02 3.25 32.69
CA LEU A 116 36.71 3.83 31.38
C LEU A 116 37.88 4.65 30.82
N VAL A 117 38.55 5.46 31.65
CA VAL A 117 39.70 6.26 31.25
C VAL A 117 40.90 5.36 30.92
N ASN A 118 41.22 4.41 31.79
CA ASN A 118 42.34 3.48 31.62
C ASN A 118 42.15 2.57 30.39
N ALA A 119 40.93 2.04 30.19
CA ALA A 119 40.62 1.17 29.06
C ALA A 119 40.60 1.90 27.70
N THR A 120 40.36 3.23 27.70
CA THR A 120 40.39 4.05 26.48
C THR A 120 41.76 4.69 26.21
N GLN A 121 42.65 4.71 27.19
CA GLN A 121 44.00 5.27 27.06
C GLN A 121 44.82 4.50 26.02
N GLY A 122 45.37 5.21 25.03
CA GLY A 122 46.21 4.62 23.97
C GLY A 122 45.46 3.91 22.83
N LYS A 123 44.14 3.68 22.94
CA LYS A 123 43.31 3.14 21.85
C LYS A 123 42.84 4.27 20.92
N LYS A 124 43.08 4.14 19.61
CA LYS A 124 42.58 5.09 18.59
C LYS A 124 41.17 4.73 18.16
N GLY A 125 40.28 5.73 18.11
CA GLY A 125 38.95 5.59 17.51
C GLY A 125 37.76 5.81 18.46
N PHE A 126 37.97 6.01 19.77
CA PHE A 126 36.91 6.43 20.68
C PHE A 126 36.62 7.92 20.51
N GLY A 127 35.42 8.24 20.05
CA GLY A 127 34.96 9.63 19.89
C GLY A 127 34.09 10.13 21.03
N PHE A 128 33.49 9.19 21.79
CA PHE A 128 32.49 9.47 22.81
C PHE A 128 32.68 8.52 23.99
N LYS A 129 32.47 9.04 25.20
CA LYS A 129 32.58 8.34 26.47
C LYS A 129 31.30 8.55 27.25
N ARG A 130 30.70 7.48 27.75
CA ARG A 130 29.41 7.53 28.45
C ARG A 130 29.43 6.70 29.71
N LEU A 131 28.83 7.24 30.77
CA LEU A 131 28.62 6.59 32.05
C LEU A 131 27.11 6.49 32.29
N ILE A 132 26.62 5.29 32.59
CA ILE A 132 25.20 5.02 32.85
C ILE A 132 25.08 4.43 34.25
N LEU A 133 24.34 5.09 35.13
CA LEU A 133 24.03 4.61 36.47
C LEU A 133 22.60 4.10 36.54
N LEU A 134 22.41 2.85 37.00
CA LEU A 134 21.10 2.28 37.29
C LEU A 134 21.00 1.99 38.79
N SER A 135 20.27 2.83 39.54
CA SER A 135 20.09 2.70 41.00
C SER A 135 18.79 3.37 41.45
N ASP A 136 18.20 2.84 42.53
CA ASP A 136 17.06 3.46 43.23
C ASP A 136 17.49 4.50 44.28
N LEU A 137 18.79 4.81 44.33
CA LEU A 137 19.44 5.74 45.26
C LEU A 137 19.15 5.42 46.75
N GLY A 138 18.81 4.17 47.06
CA GLY A 138 18.52 3.71 48.42
C GLY A 138 19.75 3.36 49.25
N GLY A 139 20.95 3.33 48.64
CA GLY A 139 22.22 3.00 49.29
C GLY A 139 22.77 4.10 50.20
N GLU A 140 23.65 3.72 51.13
CA GLU A 140 24.44 4.68 51.90
C GLU A 140 25.56 5.23 51.01
N PHE A 141 25.78 6.55 51.04
CA PHE A 141 26.78 7.22 50.20
C PHE A 141 27.55 8.27 51.01
N GLY A 142 28.78 8.54 50.60
CA GLY A 142 29.62 9.62 51.14
C GLY A 142 29.58 10.89 50.30
N ASP A 143 29.70 12.05 50.96
CA ASP A 143 29.84 13.36 50.29
C ASP A 143 31.29 13.63 49.81
N ASP A 144 32.24 12.80 50.25
CA ASP A 144 33.68 12.97 50.01
C ASP A 144 34.06 12.51 48.60
N GLY A 145 34.03 13.41 47.60
CA GLY A 145 34.52 13.10 46.24
C GLY A 145 33.78 13.75 45.08
N ILE A 146 32.68 14.46 45.36
CA ILE A 146 31.79 15.06 44.36
C ILE A 146 32.54 16.01 43.41
N ASP A 147 33.32 16.94 43.95
CA ASP A 147 34.11 17.89 43.15
C ASP A 147 35.10 17.19 42.21
N THR A 148 35.64 16.05 42.66
CA THR A 148 36.59 15.25 41.87
C THR A 148 35.89 14.52 40.74
N ILE A 149 34.66 14.04 40.96
CA ILE A 149 33.83 13.39 39.93
C ILE A 149 33.36 14.41 38.89
N VAL A 150 32.83 15.56 39.33
CA VAL A 150 32.39 16.63 38.42
C VAL A 150 33.56 17.13 37.57
N ALA A 151 34.72 17.37 38.19
CA ALA A 151 35.93 17.74 37.46
C ALA A 151 36.41 16.60 36.53
N GLY A 152 36.32 15.34 36.97
CA GLY A 152 36.66 14.15 36.20
C GLY A 152 35.83 14.07 34.92
N ILE A 153 34.50 14.10 35.05
CA ILE A 153 33.53 14.03 33.95
C ILE A 153 33.74 15.17 32.95
N LYS A 154 33.88 16.42 33.43
CA LYS A 154 34.13 17.60 32.59
C LYS A 154 35.46 17.50 31.83
N ASN A 155 36.54 17.09 32.52
CA ASN A 155 37.87 17.00 31.91
C ASN A 155 37.98 15.85 30.90
N THR A 156 37.25 14.76 31.10
CA THR A 156 37.26 13.61 30.20
C THR A 156 36.27 13.72 29.05
N GLY A 157 35.34 14.68 29.11
CA GLY A 157 34.24 14.83 28.16
C GLY A 157 33.31 13.62 28.18
N THR A 158 33.04 13.08 29.37
CA THR A 158 32.15 11.93 29.55
C THR A 158 30.73 12.42 29.77
N GLU A 159 29.74 11.78 29.14
CA GLU A 159 28.32 12.06 29.39
C GLU A 159 27.80 11.16 30.51
N LEU A 160 27.15 11.73 31.53
CA LEU A 160 26.54 11.00 32.64
C LEU A 160 25.03 10.89 32.42
N ASN A 161 24.51 9.67 32.49
CA ASN A 161 23.07 9.40 32.47
C ASN A 161 22.69 8.59 33.70
N VAL A 162 21.63 9.00 34.38
CA VAL A 162 21.12 8.29 35.56
C VAL A 162 19.73 7.74 35.23
N ILE A 163 19.52 6.47 35.52
CA ILE A 163 18.24 5.77 35.40
C ILE A 163 17.84 5.35 36.82
N GLY A 164 16.79 5.95 37.36
CA GLY A 164 16.47 5.85 38.78
C GLY A 164 15.05 6.27 39.14
N PRO A 165 14.79 6.64 40.41
CA PRO A 165 13.52 7.22 40.82
C PRO A 165 13.31 8.58 40.17
N ASP A 166 12.05 8.95 39.98
CA ASP A 166 11.67 10.23 39.39
C ASP A 166 12.17 11.38 40.28
N LEU A 167 13.10 12.16 39.73
CA LEU A 167 13.72 13.31 40.38
C LEU A 167 12.85 14.56 40.29
N GLU A 168 11.68 14.53 39.62
CA GLU A 168 10.92 15.75 39.27
C GLU A 168 9.90 16.18 40.34
N ASP A 169 9.48 15.29 41.25
CA ASP A 169 8.48 15.61 42.28
C ASP A 169 9.11 15.97 43.64
N ASP A 170 9.31 17.27 43.91
CA ASP A 170 9.70 17.78 45.23
C ASP A 170 9.05 19.14 45.58
N ASP A 171 7.83 19.40 45.10
CA ASP A 171 6.97 20.46 45.66
C ASP A 171 6.04 19.84 46.73
N GLU A 172 6.35 20.09 48.00
CA GLU A 172 5.63 19.63 49.21
C GLU A 172 4.14 20.04 49.28
N ASP A 173 3.60 20.79 48.31
CA ASP A 173 2.22 21.29 48.28
C ASP A 173 1.38 20.87 47.05
N SER A 174 1.86 19.94 46.22
CA SER A 174 1.06 19.47 45.06
C SER A 174 0.35 18.14 45.34
N GLU A 175 -0.96 18.21 45.63
CA GLU A 175 -1.88 17.07 45.47
C GLU A 175 -2.14 16.79 43.97
N LYS A 176 -1.09 16.56 43.16
CA LYS A 176 -1.23 16.19 41.75
C LYS A 176 -0.77 14.74 41.51
N PRO A 177 -1.52 13.93 40.74
CA PRO A 177 -1.10 12.58 40.37
C PRO A 177 -0.08 12.63 39.23
N GLY A 178 1.02 11.87 39.37
CA GLY A 178 2.05 11.70 38.33
C GLY A 178 1.67 10.65 37.26
N PRO A 179 2.41 10.59 36.14
CA PRO A 179 1.96 9.99 34.87
C PRO A 179 2.08 8.45 34.78
N SER A 180 2.14 7.74 35.91
CA SER A 180 2.13 6.28 35.93
C SER A 180 0.75 5.79 36.40
N GLY A 181 -0.07 5.36 35.44
CA GLY A 181 -1.36 4.72 35.69
C GLY A 181 -1.25 3.33 36.32
N THR A 182 -0.74 3.23 37.54
CA THR A 182 -1.04 2.11 38.44
C THR A 182 -2.15 2.58 39.38
N ALA A 183 -3.36 2.07 39.14
CA ALA A 183 -4.54 2.33 39.98
C ALA A 183 -4.22 2.20 41.48
N ASN A 184 -4.40 3.29 42.25
CA ASN A 184 -4.34 3.29 43.72
C ASN A 184 -3.20 2.44 44.33
N GLY A 185 -2.00 2.52 43.77
CA GLY A 185 -0.80 2.03 44.42
C GLY A 185 -0.31 3.09 45.40
N HIS A 186 -0.24 2.77 46.70
CA HIS A 186 0.47 3.59 47.67
C HIS A 186 1.85 4.00 47.11
N ARG A 187 2.06 5.27 46.72
CA ARG A 187 3.42 5.83 46.58
C ARG A 187 4.10 5.57 47.91
N LYS A 188 5.06 4.64 47.95
CA LYS A 188 5.86 4.39 49.15
C LYS A 188 6.56 5.70 49.48
N GLU A 189 6.38 6.22 50.69
CA GLU A 189 7.08 7.44 51.11
C GLU A 189 8.58 7.26 50.85
N LYS A 190 9.17 8.16 50.04
CA LYS A 190 10.61 8.17 49.76
C LYS A 190 11.36 8.18 51.09
N THR A 191 12.32 7.28 51.25
CA THR A 191 13.15 7.26 52.48
C THR A 191 13.98 8.54 52.57
N SER A 192 14.38 8.93 53.79
CA SER A 192 15.26 10.11 53.97
C SER A 192 16.58 9.97 53.22
N GLN A 193 17.06 8.73 53.06
CA GLN A 193 18.27 8.40 52.32
C GLN A 193 18.09 8.63 50.81
N GLN A 194 16.95 8.21 50.24
CA GLN A 194 16.63 8.44 48.83
C GLN A 194 16.54 9.93 48.51
N ARG A 195 15.87 10.74 49.34
CA ARG A 195 15.80 12.20 49.14
C ARG A 195 17.19 12.85 49.16
N ALA A 196 18.07 12.39 50.06
CA ALA A 196 19.44 12.88 50.12
C ALA A 196 20.25 12.50 48.87
N GLY A 197 20.10 11.26 48.38
CA GLY A 197 20.75 10.79 47.15
C GLY A 197 20.24 11.50 45.90
N GLU A 198 18.93 11.74 45.80
CA GLU A 198 18.29 12.48 44.71
C GLU A 198 18.80 13.93 44.64
N ALA A 199 18.85 14.64 45.78
CA ALA A 199 19.38 16.00 45.86
C ALA A 199 20.85 16.09 45.43
N MET A 200 21.66 15.09 45.79
CA MET A 200 23.06 15.01 45.39
C MET A 200 23.22 14.76 43.89
N ILE A 201 22.53 13.76 43.34
CA ILE A 201 22.60 13.46 41.90
C ILE A 201 22.10 14.65 41.07
N ARG A 202 21.05 15.35 41.52
CA ARG A 202 20.56 16.57 40.87
C ARG A 202 21.66 17.64 40.80
N HIS A 203 22.41 17.83 41.88
CA HIS A 203 23.54 18.78 41.89
C HIS A 203 24.64 18.37 40.89
N ILE A 204 25.00 17.08 40.85
CA ILE A 204 26.00 16.56 39.90
C ILE A 204 25.53 16.76 38.46
N LEU A 205 24.28 16.40 38.14
CA LEU A 205 23.71 16.51 36.79
C LEU A 205 23.64 17.95 36.29
N GLN A 206 23.25 18.91 37.14
CA GLN A 206 23.25 20.34 36.79
C GLN A 206 24.66 20.85 36.47
N GLU A 207 25.66 20.40 37.23
CA GLU A 207 27.04 20.80 36.99
C GLU A 207 27.61 20.19 35.71
N VAL A 208 27.30 18.93 35.39
CA VAL A 208 27.88 18.20 34.24
C VAL A 208 27.01 18.23 32.98
N GLU A 209 25.86 18.93 33.00
CA GLU A 209 24.83 18.90 31.94
C GLU A 209 24.38 17.46 31.62
N GLY A 210 24.19 16.63 32.67
CA GLY A 210 23.75 15.24 32.54
C GLY A 210 22.23 15.09 32.52
N GLU A 211 21.74 13.94 32.04
CA GLU A 211 20.31 13.64 31.91
C GLU A 211 19.87 12.56 32.93
N CYS A 212 18.67 12.70 33.50
CA CYS A 212 18.05 11.70 34.38
C CYS A 212 16.74 11.20 33.78
N TYR A 213 16.45 9.91 33.98
CA TYR A 213 15.21 9.28 33.52
C TYR A 213 14.65 8.34 34.58
N SER A 214 13.33 8.33 34.72
CA SER A 214 12.66 7.32 35.53
C SER A 214 12.82 5.92 34.92
N PHE A 215 12.71 4.85 35.72
CA PHE A 215 12.72 3.47 35.18
C PHE A 215 11.63 3.23 34.12
N SER A 216 10.48 3.91 34.23
CA SER A 216 9.39 3.87 33.26
C SER A 216 9.72 4.61 31.95
N GLU A 217 10.44 5.72 32.02
CA GLU A 217 10.82 6.53 30.86
C GLU A 217 12.17 6.15 30.27
N ALA A 218 12.94 5.34 30.99
CA ALA A 218 14.20 4.80 30.55
C ALA A 218 14.06 4.14 29.18
N LEU A 219 12.95 3.45 28.88
CA LEU A 219 12.75 2.77 27.60
C LEU A 219 12.67 3.73 26.39
N PRO A 220 11.82 4.78 26.41
CA PRO A 220 11.90 5.87 25.43
C PRO A 220 13.26 6.59 25.42
N ALA A 221 13.84 6.87 26.58
CA ALA A 221 15.11 7.59 26.71
C ALA A 221 16.31 6.80 26.15
N LEU A 222 16.29 5.47 26.29
CA LEU A 222 17.23 4.53 25.67
C LEU A 222 17.16 4.59 24.14
N SER A 223 16.07 5.06 23.56
CA SER A 223 16.01 5.37 22.13
C SER A 223 16.85 6.61 21.75
N TYR A 224 16.93 7.59 22.66
CA TYR A 224 17.72 8.83 22.55
C TYR A 224 19.21 8.55 22.75
N PHE A 225 19.55 7.77 23.78
CA PHE A 225 20.93 7.34 24.09
C PHE A 225 21.59 6.52 22.97
N GLN A 226 20.79 5.94 22.08
CA GLN A 226 21.23 4.98 21.07
C GLN A 226 20.90 5.40 19.64
N MET A 227 20.70 6.70 19.39
CA MET A 227 20.97 7.17 18.03
C MET A 227 22.44 6.86 17.77
N ARG A 228 22.70 5.86 16.93
CA ARG A 228 24.01 5.65 16.35
C ARG A 228 24.39 6.99 15.72
N GLN A 229 25.18 7.81 16.41
CA GLN A 229 25.67 9.09 15.90
C GLN A 229 26.76 8.79 14.86
N VAL A 230 26.42 8.01 13.84
CA VAL A 230 27.18 8.02 12.60
C VAL A 230 27.03 9.44 12.11
N ARG A 231 28.10 10.22 12.21
CA ARG A 231 28.16 11.52 11.57
C ARG A 231 27.65 11.34 10.13
N PRO A 232 26.48 11.91 9.79
CA PRO A 232 25.88 11.66 8.50
C PRO A 232 26.86 12.08 7.42
N THR A 233 27.03 11.23 6.41
CA THR A 233 27.98 11.55 5.34
C THR A 233 27.43 12.72 4.54
N ALA A 234 28.12 13.85 4.59
CA ALA A 234 27.72 15.06 3.88
C ALA A 234 27.74 14.82 2.38
N TRP A 235 26.63 15.13 1.70
CA TRP A 235 26.63 15.30 0.26
C TRP A 235 27.00 16.75 -0.07
N LYS A 236 28.25 16.96 -0.49
CA LYS A 236 28.73 18.28 -0.93
C LYS A 236 28.16 18.61 -2.30
N ALA A 237 27.52 19.77 -2.44
CA ALA A 237 26.96 20.24 -3.69
C ALA A 237 27.06 21.77 -3.78
N ASN A 238 26.79 22.31 -4.96
CA ASN A 238 26.71 23.74 -5.19
C ASN A 238 25.26 24.10 -5.45
N LEU A 239 24.67 24.92 -4.58
CA LEU A 239 23.33 25.47 -4.75
C LEU A 239 23.39 26.62 -5.75
N GLN A 240 22.88 26.39 -6.95
CA GLN A 240 22.84 27.38 -8.02
C GLN A 240 21.47 28.07 -8.05
N ILE A 241 21.45 29.38 -7.82
CA ILE A 241 20.21 30.18 -7.87
C ILE A 241 20.08 30.85 -9.24
N THR A 242 21.16 31.49 -9.67
CA THR A 242 21.34 32.01 -11.03
C THR A 242 22.65 31.46 -11.59
N PRO A 243 22.93 31.59 -12.90
CA PRO A 243 24.23 31.20 -13.46
C PRO A 243 25.43 31.81 -12.74
N ASP A 244 25.27 33.03 -12.20
CA ASP A 244 26.34 33.78 -11.53
C ASP A 244 26.34 33.63 -9.99
N LEU A 245 25.22 33.19 -9.39
CA LEU A 245 25.08 33.02 -7.95
C LEU A 245 25.08 31.55 -7.55
N VAL A 246 26.23 31.09 -7.04
CA VAL A 246 26.48 29.71 -6.63
C VAL A 246 26.97 29.68 -5.19
N ILE A 247 26.28 28.90 -4.34
CA ILE A 247 26.59 28.77 -2.91
C ILE A 247 27.05 27.34 -2.62
N PRO A 248 28.28 27.13 -2.12
CA PRO A 248 28.74 25.82 -1.64
C PRO A 248 27.92 25.35 -0.43
N ILE A 249 27.33 24.16 -0.54
CA ILE A 249 26.47 23.58 0.50
C ILE A 249 26.86 22.14 0.84
N CYS A 250 26.47 21.72 2.04
CA CYS A 250 26.46 20.35 2.48
C CYS A 250 25.02 19.92 2.78
N SER A 251 24.59 18.81 2.19
CA SER A 251 23.31 18.18 2.55
C SER A 251 23.50 16.95 3.43
N TYR A 252 22.70 16.86 4.48
CA TYR A 252 22.68 15.75 5.43
C TYR A 252 21.30 15.11 5.46
N ILE A 253 21.23 13.79 5.44
CA ILE A 253 19.96 13.07 5.53
C ILE A 253 19.42 13.26 6.95
N LYS A 254 18.20 13.81 7.08
CA LYS A 254 17.50 14.05 8.35
C LYS A 254 16.65 12.87 8.75
N LEU A 255 15.85 12.37 7.82
CA LEU A 255 14.94 11.25 8.00
C LEU A 255 15.29 10.19 6.97
N LYS A 256 15.31 8.93 7.38
CA LYS A 256 15.45 7.78 6.50
C LYS A 256 14.91 6.55 7.19
N ASP A 257 14.18 5.74 6.45
CA ASP A 257 13.74 4.44 6.94
C ASP A 257 14.94 3.56 7.29
N PHE A 258 15.01 3.17 8.55
CA PHE A 258 15.97 2.18 9.01
C PHE A 258 15.44 0.80 8.57
N LYS A 259 16.24 0.06 7.80
CA LYS A 259 15.89 -1.29 7.32
C LYS A 259 16.75 -2.34 8.03
N THR A 260 16.15 -3.48 8.37
CA THR A 260 16.88 -4.64 8.91
C THR A 260 17.81 -5.23 7.85
N LYS A 261 18.79 -6.01 8.29
CA LYS A 261 19.60 -6.84 7.38
C LYS A 261 18.74 -7.94 6.78
N SER A 262 19.02 -8.29 5.52
CA SER A 262 18.34 -9.38 4.83
C SER A 262 18.68 -10.73 5.44
N TRP A 263 17.66 -11.58 5.62
CA TRP A 263 17.84 -12.97 6.02
C TRP A 263 18.54 -13.78 4.94
N LYS A 264 19.49 -14.63 5.34
CA LYS A 264 20.13 -15.61 4.44
C LYS A 264 19.30 -16.89 4.44
N LYS A 265 19.05 -17.44 3.25
CA LYS A 265 18.43 -18.76 3.13
C LYS A 265 19.49 -19.83 3.36
N VAL A 266 19.17 -20.84 4.17
CA VAL A 266 20.04 -21.98 4.52
C VAL A 266 19.26 -23.28 4.41
N TYR A 267 19.93 -24.42 4.22
CA TYR A 267 19.25 -25.71 4.23
C TYR A 267 18.87 -26.09 5.66
N ALA A 268 17.67 -26.67 5.83
CA ALA A 268 17.19 -27.10 7.15
C ALA A 268 18.01 -28.26 7.73
N LYS A 269 18.58 -29.12 6.88
CA LYS A 269 19.41 -30.27 7.29
C LYS A 269 20.86 -29.89 7.59
N ASP A 270 21.42 -28.98 6.78
CA ASP A 270 22.79 -28.49 6.93
C ASP A 270 22.83 -26.97 6.70
N PRO A 271 22.82 -26.17 7.78
CA PRO A 271 22.86 -24.72 7.66
C PRO A 271 24.17 -24.14 7.13
N GLU A 272 25.27 -24.90 7.14
CA GLU A 272 26.60 -24.45 6.68
C GLU A 272 26.79 -24.65 5.17
N GLU A 273 26.02 -25.56 4.56
CA GLU A 273 26.05 -25.78 3.12
C GLU A 273 25.41 -24.58 2.39
N GLY A 274 26.20 -23.93 1.54
CA GLY A 274 25.75 -22.77 0.79
C GLY A 274 24.68 -23.16 -0.23
N ILE A 275 23.53 -22.46 -0.21
CA ILE A 275 22.51 -22.63 -1.25
C ILE A 275 23.01 -22.04 -2.56
N VAL A 276 23.13 -22.89 -3.58
CA VAL A 276 23.36 -22.45 -4.96
C VAL A 276 22.01 -22.33 -5.65
N THR A 277 21.58 -21.10 -5.92
CA THR A 277 20.40 -20.85 -6.77
C THR A 277 20.82 -20.89 -8.23
N SER A 278 20.35 -21.88 -8.98
CA SER A 278 20.38 -21.90 -10.45
C SER A 278 19.07 -21.32 -10.99
N ARG A 279 19.16 -20.56 -12.09
CA ARG A 279 17.99 -19.99 -12.78
C ARG A 279 18.05 -20.48 -14.22
N THR A 280 17.09 -21.30 -14.61
CA THR A 280 16.84 -21.71 -16.00
C THR A 280 15.79 -20.79 -16.60
N PHE A 281 15.86 -20.57 -17.90
CA PHE A 281 14.90 -19.76 -18.65
C PHE A 281 14.16 -20.71 -19.58
N HIS A 282 12.84 -20.60 -19.63
CA HIS A 282 11.99 -21.42 -20.49
C HIS A 282 11.12 -20.49 -21.32
N MET A 283 10.84 -20.89 -22.57
CA MET A 283 9.80 -20.27 -23.38
C MET A 283 8.44 -20.49 -22.71
N ASN A 284 7.58 -19.46 -22.73
CA ASN A 284 6.17 -19.62 -22.35
C ASN A 284 5.37 -20.23 -23.52
N ASP A 285 5.82 -21.37 -24.04
CA ASP A 285 5.10 -22.22 -24.99
C ASP A 285 4.62 -23.51 -24.31
N GLU A 286 3.76 -24.29 -24.97
CA GLU A 286 3.21 -25.53 -24.39
C GLU A 286 4.28 -26.59 -24.05
N GLU A 287 5.47 -26.49 -24.66
CA GLU A 287 6.57 -27.44 -24.47
C GLU A 287 7.62 -26.97 -23.43
N GLU A 288 7.48 -25.75 -22.88
CA GLU A 288 8.41 -25.10 -21.95
C GLU A 288 9.89 -25.25 -22.35
N THR A 289 10.20 -24.90 -23.60
CA THR A 289 11.54 -25.13 -24.18
C THR A 289 12.62 -24.38 -23.39
N GLU A 290 13.65 -25.09 -22.89
CA GLU A 290 14.76 -24.48 -22.16
C GLU A 290 15.63 -23.61 -23.09
N LEU A 291 15.95 -22.40 -22.64
CA LEU A 291 16.76 -21.41 -23.34
C LEU A 291 18.07 -21.13 -22.61
N ASP A 292 19.13 -20.95 -23.38
CA ASP A 292 20.39 -20.43 -22.87
C ASP A 292 20.25 -18.95 -22.53
N LYS A 293 20.95 -18.51 -21.48
CA LYS A 293 20.90 -17.12 -21.01
C LYS A 293 21.37 -16.12 -22.08
N GLU A 294 22.20 -16.55 -23.03
CA GLU A 294 22.72 -15.71 -24.11
C GLU A 294 21.65 -15.38 -25.17
N ASP A 295 20.63 -16.24 -25.30
CA ASP A 295 19.53 -16.06 -26.26
C ASP A 295 18.38 -15.19 -25.70
N VAL A 296 18.44 -14.83 -24.42
CA VAL A 296 17.43 -14.01 -23.74
C VAL A 296 17.79 -12.52 -23.86
N VAL A 297 16.94 -11.77 -24.58
CA VAL A 297 17.02 -10.31 -24.67
C VAL A 297 15.99 -9.67 -23.75
N GLU A 298 16.37 -8.60 -23.05
CA GLU A 298 15.46 -7.88 -22.16
C GLU A 298 14.47 -7.03 -22.98
N GLY A 299 13.19 -7.38 -22.92
CA GLY A 299 12.11 -6.62 -23.56
C GLY A 299 11.37 -5.72 -22.59
N HIS A 300 10.98 -4.53 -23.04
CA HIS A 300 10.08 -3.64 -22.31
C HIS A 300 8.71 -3.64 -22.97
N ARG A 301 7.66 -3.59 -22.16
CA ARG A 301 6.28 -3.53 -22.66
C ARG A 301 5.92 -2.08 -22.98
N TYR A 302 5.60 -1.81 -24.22
CA TYR A 302 5.07 -0.53 -24.69
C TYR A 302 3.64 -0.76 -25.21
N GLY A 303 2.67 -0.51 -24.35
CA GLY A 303 1.27 -0.91 -24.58
C GLY A 303 1.14 -2.43 -24.68
N ASN A 304 0.70 -2.93 -25.83
CA ASN A 304 0.59 -4.37 -26.12
C ASN A 304 1.84 -4.95 -26.80
N THR A 305 2.78 -4.10 -27.22
CA THR A 305 3.98 -4.53 -27.96
C THR A 305 5.14 -4.76 -27.01
N LEU A 306 5.86 -5.87 -27.19
CA LEU A 306 7.13 -6.12 -26.53
C LEU A 306 8.26 -5.57 -27.41
N VAL A 307 8.95 -4.55 -26.91
CA VAL A 307 10.08 -3.94 -27.61
C VAL A 307 11.38 -4.49 -27.02
N PRO A 308 12.13 -5.31 -27.77
CA PRO A 308 13.43 -5.79 -27.30
C PRO A 308 14.43 -4.63 -27.25
N MET A 309 15.11 -4.47 -26.11
CA MET A 309 16.19 -3.47 -25.97
C MET A 309 17.44 -4.16 -25.43
N SER A 310 18.52 -4.09 -26.22
CA SER A 310 19.82 -4.60 -25.77
C SER A 310 20.38 -3.75 -24.62
N ALA A 311 21.33 -4.30 -23.86
CA ALA A 311 22.01 -3.56 -22.80
C ALA A 311 22.74 -2.31 -23.35
N ASP A 312 23.32 -2.41 -24.55
CA ASP A 312 24.01 -1.31 -25.21
C ASP A 312 23.03 -0.21 -25.65
N ASP A 313 21.86 -0.57 -26.18
CA ASP A 313 20.82 0.39 -26.53
C ASP A 313 20.32 1.14 -25.30
N LYS A 314 20.14 0.43 -24.17
CA LYS A 314 19.74 1.06 -22.91
C LYS A 314 20.78 2.05 -22.42
N GLU A 315 22.05 1.70 -22.43
CA GLU A 315 23.11 2.60 -21.96
C GLU A 315 23.29 3.83 -22.86
N ASN A 316 23.03 3.67 -24.17
CA ASN A 316 23.08 4.77 -25.15
C ASN A 316 21.84 5.68 -25.09
N MET A 317 20.65 5.12 -24.88
CA MET A 317 19.38 5.88 -24.83
C MET A 317 19.08 6.43 -23.43
N LYS A 318 19.75 5.95 -22.38
CA LYS A 318 19.54 6.42 -21.01
C LYS A 318 19.84 7.92 -20.90
N TYR A 319 18.90 8.66 -20.33
CA TYR A 319 19.07 10.07 -20.02
C TYR A 319 20.28 10.29 -19.10
N ARG A 320 21.25 11.07 -19.56
CA ARG A 320 22.46 11.43 -18.80
C ARG A 320 22.24 12.75 -18.08
N SER A 321 22.36 12.72 -16.76
CA SER A 321 22.25 13.88 -15.90
C SER A 321 23.64 14.24 -15.35
N GLU A 322 23.85 15.53 -15.08
CA GLU A 322 25.02 15.98 -14.32
C GLU A 322 24.61 16.31 -12.89
N LYS A 323 25.52 16.05 -11.94
CA LYS A 323 25.31 16.37 -10.53
C LYS A 323 25.03 17.87 -10.38
N CYS A 324 23.82 18.22 -9.93
CA CYS A 324 23.42 19.61 -9.75
C CYS A 324 22.45 19.77 -8.58
N PHE A 325 22.42 20.98 -8.02
CA PHE A 325 21.38 21.41 -7.11
C PHE A 325 20.97 22.84 -7.47
N LYS A 326 19.94 22.96 -8.31
CA LYS A 326 19.60 24.21 -8.98
C LYS A 326 18.20 24.67 -8.60
N VAL A 327 18.03 25.94 -8.25
CA VAL A 327 16.72 26.57 -8.06
C VAL A 327 16.07 26.79 -9.42
N LEU A 328 14.83 26.32 -9.55
CA LEU A 328 13.98 26.50 -10.72
C LEU A 328 13.09 27.73 -10.56
N GLY A 329 12.61 27.99 -9.34
CA GLY A 329 11.75 29.13 -9.02
C GLY A 329 11.36 29.17 -7.56
N PHE A 330 10.55 30.17 -7.21
CA PHE A 330 10.01 30.37 -5.86
C PHE A 330 8.49 30.36 -5.91
N THR A 331 7.87 29.82 -4.89
CA THR A 331 6.41 29.77 -4.75
C THR A 331 6.02 30.00 -3.30
N LYS A 332 4.75 30.37 -3.04
CA LYS A 332 4.26 30.50 -1.66
C LYS A 332 4.27 29.13 -0.98
N SER A 333 4.53 29.11 0.32
CA SER A 333 4.53 27.88 1.13
C SER A 333 3.19 27.12 1.02
N GLU A 334 2.06 27.84 0.95
CA GLU A 334 0.70 27.29 0.81
C GLU A 334 0.48 26.45 -0.46
N ASN A 335 1.24 26.71 -1.52
CA ASN A 335 1.12 25.95 -2.77
C ASN A 335 1.69 24.53 -2.65
N ILE A 336 2.57 24.29 -1.67
CA ILE A 336 3.16 22.98 -1.39
C ILE A 336 2.42 22.34 -0.22
N LYS A 337 1.41 21.54 -0.55
CA LYS A 337 0.62 20.79 0.44
C LYS A 337 1.42 19.61 0.98
N ARG A 338 1.15 19.23 2.23
CA ARG A 338 1.84 18.10 2.91
C ARG A 338 1.70 16.78 2.15
N HIS A 339 0.57 16.51 1.51
CA HIS A 339 0.36 15.29 0.71
C HIS A 339 1.08 15.30 -0.64
N HIS A 340 1.67 16.42 -1.07
CA HIS A 340 2.57 16.44 -2.23
C HIS A 340 4.00 16.04 -1.87
N GLN A 341 4.31 15.70 -0.63
CA GLN A 341 5.67 15.35 -0.24
C GLN A 341 5.95 13.88 -0.57
N LEU A 342 7.02 13.61 -1.31
CA LEU A 342 7.46 12.28 -1.69
C LEU A 342 8.86 11.94 -1.13
N GLY A 343 9.26 10.69 -1.36
CA GLY A 343 10.61 10.18 -1.12
C GLY A 343 10.80 9.47 0.22
N ASP A 344 11.89 8.71 0.32
CA ASP A 344 12.25 7.92 1.52
C ASP A 344 12.77 8.76 2.70
N GLY A 345 12.58 10.10 2.66
CA GLY A 345 12.97 11.00 3.73
C GLY A 345 13.30 12.42 3.31
N ALA A 346 13.65 13.24 4.32
CA ALA A 346 14.04 14.64 4.17
C ALA A 346 15.54 14.82 4.40
N SER A 347 16.12 15.88 3.83
CA SER A 347 17.53 16.23 4.07
C SER A 347 17.69 17.69 4.48
N PHE A 348 18.53 17.94 5.48
CA PHE A 348 19.00 19.28 5.81
C PHE A 348 20.01 19.75 4.77
N VAL A 349 19.99 21.04 4.50
CA VAL A 349 20.92 21.75 3.63
C VAL A 349 21.49 22.91 4.44
N VAL A 350 22.80 22.88 4.63
CA VAL A 350 23.59 23.89 5.34
C VAL A 350 24.78 24.32 4.49
N ALA A 351 25.40 25.44 4.82
CA ALA A 351 26.61 25.89 4.12
C ALA A 351 27.79 24.93 4.33
N ASP A 352 28.77 24.93 3.41
CA ASP A 352 29.97 24.10 3.57
C ASP A 352 30.75 24.50 4.84
N LYS A 353 31.28 23.49 5.54
CA LYS A 353 31.95 23.69 6.82
C LYS A 353 33.28 24.42 6.62
N GLY A 354 33.36 25.66 7.10
CA GLY A 354 34.55 26.51 7.01
C GLY A 354 34.44 27.64 5.99
N ASP A 355 33.31 27.78 5.28
CA ASP A 355 33.04 28.90 4.38
C ASP A 355 32.04 29.88 5.01
N GLU A 356 32.55 30.94 5.63
CA GLU A 356 31.73 31.99 6.25
C GLU A 356 30.89 32.76 5.22
N SER A 357 31.44 32.98 4.02
CA SER A 357 30.71 33.70 2.95
C SER A 357 29.49 32.90 2.50
N ALA A 358 29.64 31.58 2.33
CA ALA A 358 28.53 30.70 2.00
C ALA A 358 27.49 30.64 3.12
N SER A 359 27.91 30.66 4.38
CA SER A 359 27.02 30.68 5.55
C SER A 359 26.15 31.93 5.58
N VAL A 360 26.75 33.11 5.38
CA VAL A 360 26.02 34.38 5.35
C VAL A 360 25.06 34.44 4.16
N ALA A 361 25.49 33.98 2.99
CA ALA A 361 24.65 33.95 1.80
C ALA A 361 23.43 33.03 1.98
N LEU A 362 23.64 31.83 2.53
CA LEU A 362 22.56 30.88 2.78
C LEU A 362 21.60 31.38 3.87
N SER A 363 22.11 31.94 4.97
CA SER A 363 21.30 32.53 6.04
C SER A 363 20.44 33.69 5.52
N SER A 364 20.98 34.53 4.63
CA SER A 364 20.22 35.61 3.99
C SER A 364 19.03 35.08 3.19
N ILE A 365 19.20 33.96 2.49
CA ILE A 365 18.11 33.31 1.72
C ILE A 365 17.10 32.66 2.65
N ILE A 366 17.56 31.98 3.72
CA ILE A 366 16.67 31.34 4.69
C ILE A 366 15.75 32.38 5.32
N ASN A 367 16.32 33.50 5.78
CA ASN A 367 15.57 34.60 6.37
C ASN A 367 14.62 35.25 5.35
N ALA A 368 15.07 35.49 4.11
CA ALA A 368 14.20 36.03 3.06
C ALA A 368 13.01 35.10 2.73
N LEU A 369 13.23 33.79 2.64
CA LEU A 369 12.15 32.81 2.42
C LEU A 369 11.18 32.76 3.60
N TYR A 370 11.71 32.85 4.81
CA TYR A 370 10.90 32.84 6.04
C TYR A 370 10.02 34.09 6.14
N GLU A 371 10.59 35.29 5.97
CA GLU A 371 9.87 36.56 6.03
C GLU A 371 8.80 36.70 4.94
N THR A 372 9.05 36.14 3.75
CA THR A 372 8.12 36.22 2.61
C THR A 372 7.12 35.05 2.56
N ASN A 373 7.19 34.10 3.49
CA ASN A 373 6.42 32.86 3.48
C ASN A 373 6.50 32.10 2.13
N MET A 374 7.71 32.03 1.58
CA MET A 374 8.02 31.39 0.30
C MET A 374 8.89 30.14 0.48
N VAL A 375 8.83 29.27 -0.53
CA VAL A 375 9.67 28.07 -0.66
C VAL A 375 10.33 28.06 -2.04
N ALA A 376 11.53 27.49 -2.13
CA ALA A 376 12.25 27.38 -3.40
C ALA A 376 12.04 25.99 -4.02
N ILE A 377 11.66 25.94 -5.29
CA ILE A 377 11.58 24.70 -6.07
C ILE A 377 12.93 24.43 -6.69
N VAL A 378 13.45 23.22 -6.51
CA VAL A 378 14.80 22.84 -6.90
C VAL A 378 14.85 21.55 -7.72
N ARG A 379 15.78 21.51 -8.67
CA ARG A 379 16.20 20.30 -9.37
C ARG A 379 17.43 19.73 -8.65
N LYS A 380 17.30 18.50 -8.14
CA LYS A 380 18.37 17.76 -7.46
C LYS A 380 18.81 16.57 -8.30
N VAL A 381 20.11 16.48 -8.58
CA VAL A 381 20.74 15.29 -9.17
C VAL A 381 21.88 14.87 -8.25
N TYR A 382 21.75 13.72 -7.59
CA TYR A 382 22.72 13.26 -6.59
C TYR A 382 24.10 12.95 -7.19
N SER A 383 24.10 12.27 -8.33
CA SER A 383 25.28 11.86 -9.10
C SER A 383 24.91 11.68 -10.58
N ALA A 384 25.90 11.56 -11.47
CA ALA A 384 25.65 11.35 -12.90
C ALA A 384 24.92 10.04 -13.24
N ALA A 385 24.92 9.07 -12.31
CA ALA A 385 24.17 7.82 -12.44
C ALA A 385 22.72 7.94 -11.95
N SER A 386 22.37 9.03 -11.27
CA SER A 386 21.06 9.23 -10.63
C SER A 386 20.13 10.06 -11.53
N GLY A 387 18.86 9.67 -11.61
CA GLY A 387 17.84 10.49 -12.27
C GLY A 387 17.67 11.87 -11.60
N PRO A 388 17.23 12.90 -12.34
CA PRO A 388 16.86 14.18 -11.76
C PRO A 388 15.61 14.02 -10.89
N LYS A 389 15.64 14.65 -9.72
CA LYS A 389 14.52 14.73 -8.79
C LYS A 389 14.07 16.17 -8.66
N LEU A 390 12.76 16.37 -8.58
CA LEU A 390 12.15 17.64 -8.22
C LEU A 390 11.98 17.70 -6.70
N GLY A 391 12.19 18.85 -6.09
CA GLY A 391 11.96 19.02 -4.66
C GLY A 391 11.74 20.46 -4.27
N CYS A 392 11.34 20.67 -3.02
CA CYS A 392 11.24 22.00 -2.41
C CYS A 392 12.29 22.18 -1.32
N LEU A 393 12.74 23.42 -1.14
CA LEU A 393 13.55 23.90 -0.03
C LEU A 393 12.69 24.80 0.85
N MET A 394 12.50 24.37 2.09
CA MET A 394 11.71 25.08 3.10
C MET A 394 12.63 25.67 4.17
N PRO A 395 12.45 26.93 4.59
CA PRO A 395 13.24 27.52 5.67
C PRO A 395 12.90 26.85 7.01
N HIS A 396 13.94 26.51 7.78
CA HIS A 396 13.80 25.96 9.12
C HIS A 396 14.78 26.65 10.07
N ILE A 397 14.23 27.52 10.92
CA ILE A 397 14.96 28.35 11.88
C ILE A 397 14.70 27.80 13.28
N LYS A 398 15.78 27.53 14.02
CA LYS A 398 15.78 27.15 15.43
C LYS A 398 16.76 28.05 16.19
N SER A 399 16.65 28.08 17.52
CA SER A 399 17.53 28.85 18.40
C SER A 399 19.02 28.56 18.17
N ASP A 400 19.37 27.30 17.90
CA ASP A 400 20.77 26.87 17.77
C ASP A 400 21.30 26.90 16.33
N TYR A 401 20.42 26.83 15.32
CA TYR A 401 20.82 26.76 13.91
C TYR A 401 19.71 27.14 12.93
N GLU A 402 20.16 27.57 11.75
CA GLU A 402 19.31 27.82 10.59
C GLU A 402 19.68 26.85 9.46
N CYS A 403 18.68 26.30 8.77
CA CYS A 403 18.91 25.44 7.63
C CYS A 403 17.74 25.47 6.62
N LEU A 404 17.99 24.94 5.42
CA LEU A 404 16.92 24.61 4.48
C LEU A 404 16.61 23.12 4.57
N VAL A 405 15.33 22.77 4.61
CA VAL A 405 14.86 21.38 4.54
C VAL A 405 14.47 21.07 3.11
N TYR A 406 15.17 20.10 2.51
CA TYR A 406 14.84 19.54 1.21
C TYR A 406 13.86 18.38 1.36
N VAL A 407 12.75 18.45 0.61
CA VAL A 407 11.76 17.38 0.46
C VAL A 407 11.51 17.16 -1.03
N GLU A 408 11.36 15.90 -1.44
CA GLU A 408 11.08 15.55 -2.84
C GLU A 408 9.60 15.82 -3.18
N LEU A 409 9.36 16.26 -4.41
CA LEU A 409 8.02 16.55 -4.93
C LEU A 409 7.68 15.58 -6.08
N PRO A 410 6.38 15.27 -6.27
CA PRO A 410 5.92 14.42 -7.36
C PRO A 410 6.19 15.07 -8.72
N PHE A 411 6.50 14.22 -9.69
CA PHE A 411 6.26 14.53 -11.09
C PHE A 411 4.79 14.30 -11.44
N ARG A 412 4.38 14.69 -12.65
CA ARG A 412 2.98 14.53 -13.10
C ARG A 412 2.56 13.06 -13.05
N GLU A 413 3.47 12.17 -13.42
CA GLU A 413 3.31 10.73 -13.50
C GLU A 413 3.14 10.05 -12.13
N ASP A 414 3.58 10.70 -11.04
CA ASP A 414 3.43 10.19 -9.67
C ASP A 414 2.04 10.50 -9.08
N VAL A 415 1.32 11.47 -9.63
CA VAL A 415 0.02 11.92 -9.10
C VAL A 415 -1.08 10.99 -9.58
N ARG A 416 -1.79 10.38 -8.63
CA ARG A 416 -2.97 9.55 -8.90
C ARG A 416 -4.23 10.35 -8.61
N GLN A 417 -5.07 10.52 -9.62
CA GLN A 417 -6.35 11.21 -9.48
C GLN A 417 -7.45 10.19 -9.22
N PHE A 418 -7.86 10.10 -7.96
CA PHE A 418 -9.03 9.32 -7.56
C PHE A 418 -10.17 10.26 -7.21
N THR A 419 -11.35 10.00 -7.77
CA THR A 419 -12.57 10.72 -7.41
C THR A 419 -13.27 9.99 -6.27
N PHE A 420 -13.72 10.73 -5.28
CA PHE A 420 -14.47 10.20 -4.13
C PHE A 420 -15.77 11.00 -3.99
N GLY A 421 -16.85 10.32 -3.60
CA GLY A 421 -18.10 11.01 -3.30
C GLY A 421 -17.94 11.98 -2.13
N SER A 422 -18.38 13.22 -2.29
CA SER A 422 -18.28 14.24 -1.25
C SER A 422 -19.10 13.87 -0.02
N LEU A 423 -18.50 13.97 1.16
CA LEU A 423 -19.21 13.89 2.44
C LEU A 423 -19.90 15.23 2.74
N PRO A 424 -21.05 15.24 3.44
CA PRO A 424 -21.72 16.48 3.85
C PRO A 424 -20.88 17.19 4.93
N ILE A 425 -20.25 18.32 4.60
CA ILE A 425 -19.35 19.05 5.50
C ILE A 425 -20.06 20.24 6.16
N LYS A 426 -21.07 20.83 5.51
CA LYS A 426 -21.86 21.96 6.05
C LYS A 426 -23.33 21.61 6.23
N ASP A 427 -23.99 22.33 7.13
CA ASP A 427 -25.42 22.14 7.42
C ASP A 427 -26.34 22.33 6.21
N ASP A 428 -25.94 23.22 5.31
CA ASP A 428 -26.64 23.56 4.06
C ASP A 428 -26.23 22.68 2.85
N ASP A 429 -25.29 21.75 3.00
CA ASP A 429 -24.86 20.89 1.90
C ASP A 429 -25.93 19.81 1.61
N GLN A 430 -26.46 19.83 0.38
CA GLN A 430 -27.43 18.83 -0.08
C GLN A 430 -26.76 17.53 -0.57
N THR A 431 -25.43 17.44 -0.51
CA THR A 431 -24.64 16.29 -0.96
C THR A 431 -24.78 15.11 0.02
N ASN A 432 -25.18 13.95 -0.52
CA ASN A 432 -25.19 12.66 0.17
C ASN A 432 -25.86 12.63 1.57
N LYS A 433 -27.15 13.01 1.63
CA LYS A 433 -28.00 13.02 2.85
C LYS A 433 -27.97 11.73 3.68
N LYS A 434 -27.63 10.59 3.05
CA LYS A 434 -27.52 9.27 3.68
C LYS A 434 -26.50 9.21 4.81
N PHE A 435 -25.43 10.01 4.72
CA PHE A 435 -24.31 9.98 5.68
C PHE A 435 -24.21 11.25 6.53
N LYS A 436 -25.26 12.08 6.60
CA LYS A 436 -25.29 13.25 7.50
C LYS A 436 -25.39 12.76 8.96
N PRO A 437 -24.41 13.08 9.84
CA PRO A 437 -24.48 12.72 11.24
C PRO A 437 -25.57 13.52 11.96
N SER A 438 -26.14 12.97 13.03
CA SER A 438 -27.04 13.73 13.92
C SER A 438 -26.26 14.64 14.86
N ASP A 439 -26.90 15.68 15.40
CA ASP A 439 -26.29 16.57 16.39
C ASP A 439 -25.79 15.78 17.62
N GLU A 440 -26.55 14.78 18.07
CA GLU A 440 -26.14 13.88 19.17
C GLU A 440 -24.88 13.06 18.83
N GLN A 441 -24.69 12.70 17.57
CA GLN A 441 -23.48 12.01 17.10
C GLN A 441 -22.28 12.95 17.03
N LEU A 442 -22.49 14.20 16.61
CA LEU A 442 -21.45 15.23 16.61
C LEU A 442 -21.01 15.56 18.04
N ASP A 443 -21.95 15.82 18.95
CA ASP A 443 -21.66 16.08 20.37
C ASP A 443 -20.88 14.92 21.02
N ALA A 444 -21.26 13.68 20.72
CA ALA A 444 -20.55 12.50 21.24
C ALA A 444 -19.11 12.37 20.71
N ILE A 445 -18.84 12.83 19.49
CA ILE A 445 -17.50 12.85 18.91
C ILE A 445 -16.69 14.04 19.44
N ASP A 446 -17.30 15.21 19.63
CA ASP A 446 -16.65 16.37 20.24
C ASP A 446 -16.25 16.10 21.70
N ASP A 447 -17.13 15.44 22.47
CA ASP A 447 -16.83 14.90 23.80
C ASP A 447 -15.64 13.92 23.75
N LEU A 448 -15.58 13.06 22.72
CA LEU A 448 -14.50 12.09 22.55
C LEU A 448 -13.18 12.79 22.20
N ILE A 449 -13.18 13.73 21.25
CA ILE A 449 -11.98 14.49 20.84
C ILE A 449 -11.41 15.25 22.05
N SER A 450 -12.26 15.93 22.82
CA SER A 450 -11.83 16.71 23.99
C SER A 450 -11.20 15.84 25.08
N ASN A 451 -11.69 14.61 25.27
CA ASN A 451 -11.17 13.66 26.27
C ASN A 451 -10.00 12.80 25.75
N THR A 452 -9.72 12.82 24.44
CA THR A 452 -8.63 12.05 23.81
C THR A 452 -7.50 12.94 23.29
N ASP A 453 -7.50 14.22 23.66
CA ASP A 453 -6.44 15.15 23.26
C ASP A 453 -5.11 14.80 23.92
N LEU A 454 -4.18 14.29 23.10
CA LEU A 454 -2.83 13.93 23.52
C LEU A 454 -1.86 15.12 23.54
N SER A 455 -2.26 16.27 23.00
CA SER A 455 -1.40 17.45 22.84
C SER A 455 -1.32 18.33 24.09
N THR A 456 -2.33 18.27 24.97
CA THR A 456 -2.41 19.11 26.18
C THR A 456 -2.53 18.32 27.48
N ALA A 457 -2.27 17.02 27.44
CA ALA A 457 -2.50 16.12 28.56
C ALA A 457 -1.37 16.09 29.60
N ALA A 458 -0.22 16.74 29.33
CA ALA A 458 0.86 16.94 30.30
C ALA A 458 1.21 18.44 30.42
N GLU A 459 1.72 18.89 31.57
CA GLU A 459 2.29 20.23 31.77
C GLU A 459 3.83 20.07 31.79
N ASP A 460 4.60 20.92 31.10
CA ASP A 460 6.06 20.93 31.15
C ASP A 460 6.62 21.76 32.33
N GLU A 461 7.96 21.81 32.45
CA GLU A 461 8.72 22.52 33.50
C GLU A 461 8.34 24.01 33.67
N GLU A 462 7.70 24.63 32.68
CA GLU A 462 7.28 26.04 32.71
C GLU A 462 5.76 26.21 32.90
N GLY A 463 5.03 25.10 33.07
CA GLY A 463 3.55 25.07 33.16
C GLY A 463 2.86 25.20 31.79
N GLU A 464 3.60 25.04 30.70
CA GLU A 464 3.06 25.02 29.34
C GLU A 464 2.56 23.62 28.98
N LYS A 465 1.55 23.57 28.12
CA LYS A 465 0.90 22.31 27.72
C LYS A 465 1.84 21.50 26.83
N SER A 466 2.19 20.30 27.28
CA SER A 466 3.11 19.38 26.61
C SER A 466 2.43 18.08 26.14
N GLU A 467 3.00 17.50 25.08
CA GLU A 467 2.49 16.28 24.45
C GLU A 467 2.69 15.07 25.38
N SER A 468 1.60 14.43 25.82
CA SER A 468 1.62 13.30 26.77
C SER A 468 2.20 12.03 26.16
N LEU A 469 1.97 11.80 24.85
CA LEU A 469 2.61 10.74 24.10
C LEU A 469 3.48 11.36 23.02
N LYS A 470 4.79 11.11 23.04
CA LYS A 470 5.74 11.64 22.04
C LYS A 470 6.20 10.53 21.08
N PRO A 471 5.42 10.13 20.04
CA PRO A 471 5.79 9.06 19.11
C PRO A 471 7.18 9.22 18.48
N LYS A 472 7.62 10.46 18.30
CA LYS A 472 8.96 10.79 17.78
C LYS A 472 10.10 10.26 18.65
N LEU A 473 9.85 10.09 19.95
CA LEU A 473 10.79 9.57 20.94
C LEU A 473 10.60 8.07 21.21
N ILE A 474 9.65 7.42 20.53
CA ILE A 474 9.41 5.98 20.67
C ILE A 474 10.23 5.24 19.61
N PHE A 475 10.92 4.18 20.02
CA PHE A 475 11.66 3.33 19.09
C PHE A 475 10.70 2.50 18.23
N ASN A 476 11.14 2.10 17.03
CA ASN A 476 10.33 1.22 16.21
C ASN A 476 10.27 -0.19 16.86
N PRO A 477 9.09 -0.66 17.30
CA PRO A 477 8.92 -1.88 18.09
C PRO A 477 9.34 -3.15 17.33
N HIS A 478 9.31 -3.11 16.00
CA HIS A 478 9.70 -4.24 15.15
C HIS A 478 11.15 -4.67 15.41
N PHE A 479 12.08 -3.73 15.61
CA PHE A 479 13.48 -4.08 15.87
C PHE A 479 13.64 -4.75 17.22
N GLN A 480 12.99 -4.20 18.25
CA GLN A 480 13.10 -4.73 19.60
C GLN A 480 12.47 -6.12 19.70
N ARG A 481 11.33 -6.33 19.02
CA ARG A 481 10.71 -7.64 18.88
C ARG A 481 11.61 -8.62 18.13
N LEU A 482 12.26 -8.19 17.05
CA LEU A 482 13.20 -9.03 16.30
C LEU A 482 14.38 -9.45 17.19
N TYR A 483 14.96 -8.53 17.96
CA TYR A 483 16.07 -8.83 18.88
C TYR A 483 15.66 -9.79 20.00
N GLN A 484 14.45 -9.62 20.56
CA GLN A 484 13.87 -10.56 21.51
C GLN A 484 13.80 -11.98 20.93
N CYS A 485 13.25 -12.13 19.72
CA CYS A 485 13.14 -13.43 19.05
C CYS A 485 14.52 -14.04 18.72
N LEU A 486 15.47 -13.22 18.26
CA LEU A 486 16.83 -13.67 17.94
C LEU A 486 17.57 -14.15 19.19
N GLN A 487 17.51 -13.40 20.28
CA GLN A 487 18.11 -13.81 21.55
C GLN A 487 17.47 -15.09 22.08
N HIS A 488 16.14 -15.17 22.09
CA HIS A 488 15.43 -16.35 22.58
C HIS A 488 15.81 -17.59 21.78
N ARG A 489 15.86 -17.50 20.44
CA ARG A 489 16.28 -18.62 19.59
C ARG A 489 17.76 -18.97 19.74
N ALA A 490 18.61 -18.00 20.08
CA ALA A 490 20.04 -18.25 20.30
C ALA A 490 20.30 -19.03 21.61
N PHE A 491 19.58 -18.71 22.68
CA PHE A 491 19.71 -19.42 23.96
C PHE A 491 18.86 -20.69 24.05
N ASN A 492 17.68 -20.67 23.43
CA ASN A 492 16.73 -21.80 23.40
C ASN A 492 16.41 -22.17 21.92
N PRO A 493 17.28 -22.94 21.26
CA PRO A 493 17.10 -23.31 19.85
C PRO A 493 15.82 -24.09 19.54
N ASP A 494 15.36 -24.90 20.49
CA ASP A 494 14.23 -25.82 20.29
C ASP A 494 12.88 -25.25 20.75
N ASP A 495 12.86 -24.17 21.53
CA ASP A 495 11.64 -23.61 22.09
C ASP A 495 10.80 -22.87 21.04
N ALA A 496 9.51 -22.65 21.31
CA ALA A 496 8.68 -21.79 20.47
C ALA A 496 9.17 -20.33 20.50
N LEU A 497 8.64 -19.49 19.59
CA LEU A 497 8.92 -18.06 19.68
C LEU A 497 8.33 -17.49 20.98
N PRO A 498 9.04 -16.59 21.68
CA PRO A 498 8.56 -16.03 22.94
C PRO A 498 7.34 -15.14 22.69
N GLU A 499 6.47 -14.97 23.69
CA GLU A 499 5.40 -13.99 23.63
C GLU A 499 5.94 -12.54 23.54
N LEU A 500 5.09 -11.60 23.14
CA LEU A 500 5.47 -10.19 23.08
C LEU A 500 5.78 -9.69 24.49
N SER A 501 6.98 -9.15 24.70
CA SER A 501 7.35 -8.59 26.00
C SER A 501 6.34 -7.51 26.43
N PRO A 502 5.85 -7.54 27.68
CA PRO A 502 4.97 -6.51 28.22
C PRO A 502 5.55 -5.09 28.07
N LEU A 503 6.87 -4.93 28.15
CA LEU A 503 7.56 -3.65 27.97
C LEU A 503 7.35 -3.07 26.56
N ILE A 504 7.49 -3.89 25.52
CA ILE A 504 7.23 -3.46 24.13
C ILE A 504 5.73 -3.18 23.96
N ALA A 505 4.87 -4.04 24.49
CA ALA A 505 3.43 -3.89 24.36
C ALA A 505 2.91 -2.61 25.04
N ASN A 506 3.44 -2.26 26.22
CA ASN A 506 3.07 -1.06 26.96
C ASN A 506 3.52 0.22 26.25
N SER A 507 4.68 0.20 25.56
CA SER A 507 5.15 1.36 24.78
C SER A 507 4.25 1.73 23.59
N LEU A 508 3.40 0.82 23.13
CA LEU A 508 2.47 1.02 22.02
C LEU A 508 1.06 1.38 22.47
N LYS A 509 0.77 1.27 23.77
CA LYS A 509 -0.53 1.61 24.32
C LYS A 509 -0.58 3.11 24.66
N PRO A 510 -1.75 3.75 24.52
CA PRO A 510 -1.95 5.10 25.02
C PRO A 510 -1.81 5.13 26.55
N PRO A 511 -1.53 6.30 27.16
CA PRO A 511 -1.55 6.47 28.60
C PRO A 511 -2.86 5.95 29.20
N GLN A 512 -2.77 5.23 30.33
CA GLN A 512 -3.94 4.58 30.93
C GLN A 512 -5.01 5.59 31.39
N GLU A 513 -4.60 6.81 31.77
CA GLU A 513 -5.52 7.89 32.16
C GLU A 513 -6.42 8.31 31.01
N VAL A 514 -5.84 8.51 29.82
CA VAL A 514 -6.59 8.84 28.60
C VAL A 514 -7.53 7.68 28.23
N ALA A 515 -7.04 6.44 28.34
CA ALA A 515 -7.85 5.26 28.09
C ALA A 515 -9.04 5.12 29.07
N ALA A 516 -8.83 5.39 30.37
CA ALA A 516 -9.88 5.35 31.38
C ALA A 516 -10.92 6.48 31.19
N ASN A 517 -10.44 7.70 30.87
CA ASN A 517 -11.31 8.85 30.63
C ASN A 517 -12.17 8.69 29.37
N CYS A 518 -11.67 7.97 28.35
CA CYS A 518 -12.39 7.75 27.10
C CYS A 518 -13.39 6.58 27.14
N GLU A 519 -13.32 5.69 28.14
CA GLU A 519 -14.10 4.44 28.16
C GLU A 519 -15.62 4.71 28.10
N GLN A 520 -16.11 5.63 28.93
CA GLN A 520 -17.52 6.04 28.97
C GLN A 520 -17.98 6.66 27.62
N GLN A 521 -17.08 7.37 26.95
CA GLN A 521 -17.38 8.13 25.73
C GLN A 521 -17.38 7.19 24.53
N CYS A 522 -16.45 6.23 24.50
CA CYS A 522 -16.43 5.12 23.55
C CYS A 522 -17.70 4.27 23.65
N GLU A 523 -18.22 4.02 24.85
CA GLU A 523 -19.51 3.33 25.01
C GLU A 523 -20.69 4.15 24.45
N LYS A 524 -20.70 5.47 24.67
CA LYS A 524 -21.71 6.39 24.12
C LYS A 524 -21.68 6.38 22.59
N VAL A 525 -20.49 6.51 21.99
CA VAL A 525 -20.28 6.41 20.53
C VAL A 525 -20.73 5.04 20.00
N LYS A 526 -20.35 3.94 20.66
CA LYS A 526 -20.76 2.58 20.25
C LYS A 526 -22.28 2.39 20.27
N LYS A 527 -23.02 3.06 21.16
CA LYS A 527 -24.48 3.03 21.19
C LYS A 527 -25.13 3.86 20.07
N LEU A 528 -24.52 5.00 19.72
CA LEU A 528 -25.03 5.93 18.71
C LEU A 528 -24.68 5.53 17.26
N PHE A 529 -23.53 4.89 17.04
CA PHE A 529 -23.07 4.42 15.73
C PHE A 529 -23.25 2.90 15.62
N LYS A 530 -24.35 2.47 14.99
CA LYS A 530 -24.64 1.06 14.76
C LYS A 530 -23.81 0.55 13.57
N LEU A 531 -22.87 -0.34 13.84
CA LEU A 531 -22.03 -0.98 12.82
C LEU A 531 -22.44 -2.45 12.68
N GLU A 532 -22.66 -2.88 11.44
CA GLU A 532 -22.89 -4.29 11.10
C GLU A 532 -21.61 -4.89 10.51
N VAL A 533 -21.19 -6.04 11.02
CA VAL A 533 -20.00 -6.73 10.53
C VAL A 533 -20.37 -7.52 9.29
N VAL A 534 -19.93 -7.05 8.13
CA VAL A 534 -19.99 -7.82 6.88
C VAL A 534 -18.94 -8.93 6.96
N LYS A 535 -19.38 -10.17 7.15
CA LYS A 535 -18.49 -11.35 7.17
C LYS A 535 -17.88 -11.56 5.79
N LYS A 536 -16.65 -11.12 5.58
CA LYS A 536 -15.81 -11.64 4.50
C LYS A 536 -15.52 -13.12 4.79
N LYS A 537 -15.51 -13.98 3.77
CA LYS A 537 -15.04 -15.37 3.91
C LYS A 537 -13.62 -15.31 4.48
N GLU A 538 -13.44 -15.76 5.72
CA GLU A 538 -12.10 -15.92 6.27
C GLU A 538 -11.40 -17.03 5.49
N ASP A 539 -10.18 -16.75 5.02
CA ASP A 539 -9.29 -17.80 4.54
C ASP A 539 -9.05 -18.75 5.70
N LYS A 540 -9.52 -19.99 5.58
CA LYS A 540 -9.31 -21.03 6.58
C LYS A 540 -7.80 -21.24 6.73
N THR A 541 -7.23 -20.77 7.83
CA THR A 541 -5.83 -21.03 8.17
C THR A 541 -5.68 -22.49 8.61
N GLY A 542 -4.54 -23.11 8.28
CA GLY A 542 -4.28 -24.52 8.59
C GLY A 542 -4.45 -24.89 10.07
N GLU A 543 -4.30 -23.93 11.00
CA GLU A 543 -4.57 -24.14 12.42
C GLU A 543 -6.00 -24.56 12.73
N SER A 544 -7.00 -24.11 11.96
CA SER A 544 -8.39 -24.53 12.13
C SER A 544 -8.66 -25.94 11.62
N MET A 545 -7.75 -26.49 10.80
CA MET A 545 -7.87 -27.83 10.21
C MET A 545 -7.19 -28.91 11.06
N PHE A 546 -6.15 -28.57 11.83
CA PHE A 546 -5.36 -29.55 12.59
C PHE A 546 -5.71 -29.65 14.08
N LYS A 547 -6.43 -28.69 14.67
CA LYS A 547 -6.78 -28.72 16.11
C LYS A 547 -7.86 -29.74 16.50
N SER A 548 -8.41 -30.53 15.57
CA SER A 548 -9.51 -31.45 15.87
C SER A 548 -9.14 -32.94 15.96
N ASN A 549 -7.87 -33.35 15.86
CA ASN A 549 -7.51 -34.79 15.87
C ASN A 549 -6.16 -35.12 16.52
N GLU A 550 -5.91 -34.64 17.74
CA GLU A 550 -4.93 -35.30 18.61
C GLU A 550 -5.64 -36.32 19.51
N GLU A 551 -5.73 -37.56 19.00
CA GLU A 551 -5.73 -38.85 19.72
C GLU A 551 -6.55 -39.91 18.95
N GLU A 552 -5.91 -40.76 18.14
CA GLU A 552 -6.26 -42.19 18.02
C GLU A 552 -5.06 -43.03 17.49
N PRO A 553 -4.87 -44.28 17.97
CA PRO A 553 -3.64 -45.04 17.76
C PRO A 553 -3.63 -45.84 16.45
N ALA A 554 -2.48 -45.84 15.77
CA ALA A 554 -2.24 -46.55 14.52
C ALA A 554 -2.46 -48.09 14.63
N SER A 555 -3.35 -48.63 13.79
CA SER A 555 -3.57 -50.07 13.64
C SER A 555 -2.59 -50.69 12.63
N LYS A 556 -2.17 -51.93 12.96
CA LYS A 556 -1.01 -52.67 12.41
C LYS A 556 -1.15 -53.06 10.93
N LYS A 557 -0.06 -52.90 10.16
CA LYS A 557 0.14 -53.49 8.83
C LYS A 557 0.16 -55.04 8.89
N LEU A 558 -0.57 -55.68 7.97
CA LEU A 558 -0.39 -57.08 7.58
C LEU A 558 0.39 -57.12 6.24
N LYS A 559 1.33 -58.07 6.15
CA LYS A 559 2.19 -58.36 4.98
C LYS A 559 1.37 -59.02 3.86
N VAL A 560 1.70 -58.71 2.61
CA VAL A 560 1.27 -59.46 1.42
C VAL A 560 2.52 -59.98 0.70
N ASP A 561 2.49 -61.28 0.38
CA ASP A 561 3.51 -62.05 -0.32
C ASP A 561 3.52 -61.76 -1.84
N ASP A 562 4.69 -62.02 -2.43
CA ASP A 562 5.03 -62.04 -3.86
C ASP A 562 4.08 -62.88 -4.71
N ASP A 563 3.60 -62.32 -5.83
CA ASP A 563 3.53 -62.97 -7.15
C ASP A 563 3.06 -61.93 -8.20
N LEU A 564 4.02 -61.37 -8.97
CA LEU A 564 3.82 -60.42 -10.07
C LEU A 564 4.12 -61.08 -11.42
N GLU A 565 3.08 -61.34 -12.21
CA GLU A 565 3.17 -61.45 -13.68
C GLU A 565 2.55 -60.19 -14.31
N GLY A 566 3.38 -59.25 -14.77
CA GLY A 566 2.92 -58.05 -15.52
C GLY A 566 4.04 -57.02 -15.72
N GLY A 567 4.13 -56.42 -16.91
CA GLY A 567 5.31 -55.68 -17.40
C GLY A 567 5.66 -54.34 -16.71
N LEU A 568 6.84 -53.82 -17.06
CA LEU A 568 7.52 -52.64 -16.49
C LEU A 568 6.75 -51.29 -16.58
N ALA A 569 5.52 -51.27 -17.09
CA ALA A 569 4.65 -50.10 -17.18
C ALA A 569 3.67 -49.96 -16.01
N ASP A 570 3.49 -51.00 -15.17
CA ASP A 570 2.58 -50.96 -14.02
C ASP A 570 3.23 -50.52 -12.70
N ILE A 571 4.55 -50.32 -12.68
CA ILE A 571 5.30 -49.95 -11.45
C ILE A 571 5.16 -48.45 -11.11
N THR A 572 4.77 -47.59 -12.06
CA THR A 572 4.57 -46.14 -11.83
C THR A 572 3.12 -45.74 -11.56
N LYS A 573 2.16 -46.67 -11.62
CA LYS A 573 0.79 -46.38 -11.17
C LYS A 573 0.75 -46.42 -9.65
N ALA A 574 0.95 -45.25 -9.03
CA ALA A 574 0.52 -45.04 -7.67
C ALA A 574 -0.89 -45.61 -7.49
N LYS A 575 -1.12 -46.34 -6.39
CA LYS A 575 -2.47 -46.82 -6.06
C LYS A 575 -3.36 -45.58 -6.02
N VAL A 576 -4.24 -45.42 -7.02
CA VAL A 576 -5.11 -44.25 -7.12
C VAL A 576 -6.00 -44.25 -5.88
N THR A 577 -5.77 -43.29 -4.98
CA THR A 577 -6.53 -43.09 -3.75
C THR A 577 -7.59 -42.00 -3.92
N GLU A 578 -7.45 -41.14 -4.92
CA GLU A 578 -8.36 -40.03 -5.22
C GLU A 578 -8.39 -39.71 -6.73
N VAL A 579 -9.47 -39.08 -7.20
CA VAL A 579 -9.60 -38.60 -8.59
C VAL A 579 -8.71 -37.35 -8.78
N GLY A 580 -7.65 -37.50 -9.57
CA GLY A 580 -6.66 -36.46 -9.86
C GLY A 580 -7.11 -35.46 -10.93
N THR A 581 -6.34 -34.37 -11.09
CA THR A 581 -6.66 -33.28 -12.04
C THR A 581 -6.14 -33.55 -13.47
N VAL A 582 -5.18 -34.47 -13.61
CA VAL A 582 -4.52 -34.77 -14.90
C VAL A 582 -5.36 -35.74 -15.73
N THR A 583 -5.79 -36.87 -15.15
CA THR A 583 -6.57 -37.95 -15.83
C THR A 583 -7.81 -38.39 -15.04
N PRO A 584 -8.77 -37.48 -14.76
CA PRO A 584 -9.89 -37.74 -13.84
C PRO A 584 -10.77 -38.94 -14.22
N VAL A 585 -11.03 -39.16 -15.51
CA VAL A 585 -11.88 -40.27 -15.98
C VAL A 585 -11.21 -41.63 -15.74
N GLU A 586 -9.90 -41.74 -15.99
CA GLU A 586 -9.15 -42.98 -15.79
C GLU A 586 -8.99 -43.30 -14.30
N ASP A 587 -8.72 -42.28 -13.48
CA ASP A 587 -8.60 -42.40 -12.03
C ASP A 587 -9.92 -42.87 -11.40
N PHE A 588 -11.05 -42.35 -11.88
CA PHE A 588 -12.39 -42.74 -11.44
C PHE A 588 -12.76 -44.16 -11.80
N ILE A 589 -12.48 -44.60 -13.03
CA ILE A 589 -12.72 -45.99 -13.44
C ILE A 589 -11.81 -46.95 -12.66
N ALA A 590 -10.57 -46.56 -12.39
CA ALA A 590 -9.62 -47.33 -11.59
C ALA A 590 -10.09 -47.46 -10.13
N LEU A 591 -10.63 -46.39 -9.53
CA LEU A 591 -11.20 -46.39 -8.17
C LEU A 591 -12.42 -47.31 -8.04
N ILE A 592 -13.32 -47.30 -9.02
CA ILE A 592 -14.53 -48.13 -9.02
C ILE A 592 -14.22 -49.63 -9.26
N SER A 593 -13.06 -49.93 -9.85
CA SER A 593 -12.64 -51.29 -10.19
C SER A 593 -11.86 -52.01 -9.07
N GLN A 594 -11.49 -51.31 -7.98
CA GLN A 594 -10.81 -51.93 -6.83
C GLN A 594 -11.80 -52.78 -6.01
N LYS A 595 -11.45 -54.05 -5.76
CA LYS A 595 -12.32 -55.07 -5.13
C LYS A 595 -12.48 -54.96 -3.61
N ASP A 596 -11.80 -54.04 -2.96
CA ASP A 596 -11.86 -53.84 -1.51
C ASP A 596 -12.70 -52.60 -1.19
N VAL A 597 -13.94 -52.84 -0.74
CA VAL A 597 -14.89 -51.88 -0.12
C VAL A 597 -15.75 -51.06 -1.11
N ASP A 598 -17.06 -50.97 -0.83
CA ASP A 598 -18.08 -50.17 -1.53
C ASP A 598 -17.78 -48.66 -1.50
N ASN A 599 -16.79 -48.21 -2.27
CA ASN A 599 -16.36 -46.81 -2.39
C ASN A 599 -17.00 -46.06 -3.56
N PHE A 600 -18.03 -46.63 -4.20
CA PHE A 600 -18.67 -46.03 -5.38
C PHE A 600 -19.24 -44.64 -5.09
N SER A 601 -19.96 -44.46 -3.98
CA SER A 601 -20.51 -43.16 -3.58
C SER A 601 -19.42 -42.10 -3.33
N GLU A 602 -18.29 -42.50 -2.76
CA GLU A 602 -17.17 -41.59 -2.47
C GLU A 602 -16.41 -41.20 -3.75
N ALA A 603 -16.20 -42.15 -4.66
CA ALA A 603 -15.63 -41.87 -5.97
C ALA A 603 -16.54 -40.93 -6.79
N CYS A 604 -17.86 -41.11 -6.73
CA CYS A 604 -18.82 -40.23 -7.40
C CYS A 604 -18.76 -38.82 -6.84
N LYS A 605 -18.74 -38.62 -5.51
CA LYS A 605 -18.58 -37.29 -4.89
C LYS A 605 -17.27 -36.61 -5.27
N GLN A 606 -16.18 -37.37 -5.38
CA GLN A 606 -14.91 -36.84 -5.84
C GLN A 606 -15.01 -36.37 -7.30
N MET A 607 -15.64 -37.17 -8.17
CA MET A 607 -15.89 -36.79 -9.56
C MET A 607 -16.78 -35.55 -9.68
N GLU A 608 -17.88 -35.47 -8.92
CA GLU A 608 -18.79 -34.31 -8.86
C GLU A 608 -18.03 -33.02 -8.53
N LYS A 609 -17.20 -33.06 -7.48
CA LYS A 609 -16.36 -31.92 -7.08
C LYS A 609 -15.34 -31.53 -8.15
N ARG A 610 -14.81 -32.50 -8.91
CA ARG A 610 -13.88 -32.21 -10.01
C ARG A 610 -14.58 -31.60 -11.20
N VAL A 611 -15.79 -32.05 -11.53
CA VAL A 611 -16.63 -31.41 -12.56
C VAL A 611 -16.93 -29.96 -12.17
N GLU A 612 -17.31 -29.70 -10.92
CA GLU A 612 -17.51 -28.33 -10.43
C GLU A 612 -16.25 -27.47 -10.53
N GLN A 613 -15.09 -27.97 -10.11
CA GLN A 613 -13.82 -27.23 -10.21
C GLN A 613 -13.44 -26.94 -11.67
N LEU A 614 -13.51 -27.94 -12.55
CA LEU A 614 -13.16 -27.78 -13.96
C LEU A 614 -14.05 -26.75 -14.67
N VAL A 615 -15.31 -26.60 -14.27
CA VAL A 615 -16.22 -25.62 -14.89
C VAL A 615 -16.07 -24.23 -14.27
N LEU A 616 -15.90 -24.15 -12.95
CA LEU A 616 -15.82 -22.87 -12.23
C LEU A 616 -14.47 -22.16 -12.40
N ASP A 617 -13.38 -22.92 -12.42
CA ASP A 617 -12.02 -22.39 -12.53
C ASP A 617 -11.61 -22.17 -14.01
N SER A 618 -12.47 -22.52 -14.97
CA SER A 618 -12.20 -22.33 -16.41
C SER A 618 -12.32 -20.87 -16.86
N PHE A 619 -11.29 -20.39 -17.55
CA PHE A 619 -11.36 -19.14 -18.32
C PHE A 619 -11.99 -19.45 -19.68
N GLY A 620 -13.22 -18.99 -19.91
CA GLY A 620 -14.01 -19.39 -21.08
C GLY A 620 -14.30 -20.91 -21.14
N ALA A 621 -14.35 -21.48 -22.35
CA ALA A 621 -14.71 -22.89 -22.61
C ALA A 621 -13.53 -23.88 -22.55
N GLN A 622 -12.34 -23.44 -22.09
CA GLN A 622 -11.09 -24.21 -22.19
C GLN A 622 -11.16 -25.60 -21.55
N PHE A 623 -11.87 -25.76 -20.43
CA PHE A 623 -12.00 -27.05 -19.72
C PHE A 623 -13.38 -27.71 -19.85
N TYR A 624 -14.30 -27.14 -20.64
CA TYR A 624 -15.67 -27.65 -20.77
C TYR A 624 -15.72 -29.03 -21.41
N ALA A 625 -14.89 -29.31 -22.41
CA ALA A 625 -14.78 -30.63 -23.00
C ALA A 625 -14.38 -31.71 -21.96
N LYS A 626 -13.38 -31.41 -21.13
CA LYS A 626 -12.89 -32.32 -20.08
C LYS A 626 -13.93 -32.53 -18.97
N ALA A 627 -14.63 -31.47 -18.58
CA ALA A 627 -15.73 -31.54 -17.61
C ALA A 627 -16.91 -32.37 -18.15
N MET A 628 -17.22 -32.23 -19.44
CA MET A 628 -18.27 -33.01 -20.11
C MET A 628 -17.93 -34.49 -20.18
N ASP A 629 -16.67 -34.85 -20.48
CA ASP A 629 -16.21 -36.24 -20.48
C ASP A 629 -16.28 -36.88 -19.09
N CYS A 630 -15.95 -36.10 -18.04
CA CYS A 630 -16.13 -36.50 -16.65
C CYS A 630 -17.61 -36.74 -16.30
N LEU A 631 -18.51 -35.86 -16.75
CA LEU A 631 -19.95 -35.96 -16.53
C LEU A 631 -20.55 -37.18 -17.24
N LYS A 632 -20.16 -37.44 -18.49
CA LYS A 632 -20.56 -38.65 -19.25
C LYS A 632 -20.11 -39.92 -18.56
N ALA A 633 -18.86 -39.96 -18.09
CA ALA A 633 -18.32 -41.10 -17.36
C ALA A 633 -19.09 -41.35 -16.05
N LEU A 634 -19.43 -40.28 -15.31
CA LEU A 634 -20.26 -40.36 -14.11
C LEU A 634 -21.65 -40.92 -14.41
N ARG A 635 -22.32 -40.42 -15.47
CA ARG A 635 -23.65 -40.89 -15.90
C ARG A 635 -23.64 -42.36 -16.29
N GLU A 636 -22.66 -42.78 -17.09
CA GLU A 636 -22.56 -44.16 -17.58
C GLU A 636 -22.31 -45.15 -16.44
N GLN A 637 -21.46 -44.80 -15.48
CA GLN A 637 -21.17 -45.67 -14.33
C GLN A 637 -22.33 -45.72 -13.32
N ALA A 638 -23.04 -44.61 -13.13
CA ALA A 638 -24.27 -44.57 -12.31
C ALA A 638 -25.35 -45.51 -12.86
N ILE A 639 -25.49 -45.60 -14.19
CA ILE A 639 -26.40 -46.55 -14.84
C ILE A 639 -25.90 -48.00 -14.66
N LYS A 640 -24.62 -48.27 -14.90
CA LYS A 640 -24.03 -49.63 -14.80
C LYS A 640 -24.09 -50.22 -13.39
N LYS A 641 -24.08 -49.37 -12.35
CA LYS A 641 -24.11 -49.79 -10.94
C LYS A 641 -25.50 -49.71 -10.30
N SER A 642 -26.55 -49.39 -11.06
CA SER A 642 -27.92 -49.25 -10.55
C SER A 642 -28.07 -48.17 -9.46
N GLU A 643 -27.29 -47.09 -9.52
CA GLU A 643 -27.38 -45.96 -8.59
C GLU A 643 -27.68 -44.62 -9.30
N PRO A 644 -28.80 -44.50 -10.06
CA PRO A 644 -29.13 -43.29 -10.81
C PRO A 644 -29.46 -42.08 -9.92
N LYS A 645 -29.72 -42.30 -8.62
CA LYS A 645 -30.07 -41.24 -7.66
C LYS A 645 -28.93 -40.24 -7.44
N ILE A 646 -27.68 -40.72 -7.40
CA ILE A 646 -26.51 -39.86 -7.16
C ILE A 646 -26.37 -38.84 -8.29
N TYR A 647 -26.39 -39.30 -9.53
CA TYR A 647 -26.32 -38.44 -10.71
C TYR A 647 -27.50 -37.47 -10.82
N ASN A 648 -28.73 -37.95 -10.59
CA ASN A 648 -29.93 -37.11 -10.69
C ASN A 648 -30.00 -36.03 -9.62
N THR A 649 -29.52 -36.31 -8.40
CA THR A 649 -29.37 -35.29 -7.35
C THR A 649 -28.29 -34.28 -7.74
N PHE A 650 -27.13 -34.75 -8.20
CA PHE A 650 -26.03 -33.87 -8.60
C PHE A 650 -26.42 -32.92 -9.74
N ILE A 651 -27.02 -33.40 -10.84
CA ILE A 651 -27.43 -32.56 -11.97
C ILE A 651 -28.45 -31.49 -11.54
N LYS A 652 -29.35 -31.79 -10.59
CA LYS A 652 -30.30 -30.79 -10.05
C LYS A 652 -29.56 -29.70 -9.27
N THR A 653 -28.66 -30.07 -8.36
CA THR A 653 -27.88 -29.10 -7.56
C THR A 653 -26.86 -28.33 -8.40
N PHE A 654 -26.30 -28.97 -9.42
CA PHE A 654 -25.32 -28.40 -10.32
C PHE A 654 -25.95 -27.39 -11.27
N LYS A 655 -27.20 -27.62 -11.74
CA LYS A 655 -28.00 -26.63 -12.48
C LYS A 655 -28.10 -25.31 -11.69
N ASP A 656 -28.52 -25.37 -10.44
CA ASP A 656 -28.65 -24.18 -9.58
C ASP A 656 -27.29 -23.46 -9.38
N THR A 657 -26.21 -24.24 -9.28
CA THR A 657 -24.85 -23.72 -9.10
C THR A 657 -24.28 -23.06 -10.36
N LEU A 658 -24.61 -23.57 -11.55
CA LEU A 658 -24.19 -22.99 -12.83
C LEU A 658 -24.94 -21.70 -13.15
N ILE A 659 -26.25 -21.68 -12.87
CA ILE A 659 -27.11 -20.51 -13.07
C ILE A 659 -26.67 -19.37 -12.14
N SER A 660 -26.54 -19.64 -10.84
CA SER A 660 -26.13 -18.62 -9.85
C SER A 660 -24.73 -18.03 -10.06
N LYS A 661 -23.88 -18.66 -10.89
CA LYS A 661 -22.51 -18.22 -11.18
C LYS A 661 -22.30 -17.78 -12.63
N GLY A 662 -23.38 -17.61 -13.41
CA GLY A 662 -23.30 -17.08 -14.77
C GLY A 662 -22.59 -17.98 -15.78
N ARG A 663 -22.59 -19.31 -15.59
CA ARG A 663 -21.94 -20.29 -16.48
C ARG A 663 -22.95 -21.05 -17.35
N ARG A 664 -23.89 -20.33 -17.96
CA ARG A 664 -25.01 -20.88 -18.75
C ARG A 664 -24.59 -21.60 -20.04
N SER A 665 -23.52 -21.15 -20.69
CA SER A 665 -23.00 -21.78 -21.91
C SER A 665 -22.59 -23.26 -21.72
N PHE A 666 -22.16 -23.65 -20.52
CA PHE A 666 -21.90 -25.05 -20.21
C PHE A 666 -23.20 -25.86 -20.01
N TRP A 667 -24.23 -25.24 -19.45
CA TRP A 667 -25.54 -25.87 -19.26
C TRP A 667 -26.23 -26.15 -20.60
N GLU A 668 -26.20 -25.19 -21.53
CA GLU A 668 -26.66 -25.37 -22.91
C GLU A 668 -25.96 -26.58 -23.57
N GLN A 669 -24.65 -26.73 -23.37
CA GLN A 669 -23.90 -27.88 -23.87
C GLN A 669 -24.34 -29.21 -23.23
N ILE A 670 -24.70 -29.22 -21.93
CA ILE A 670 -25.26 -30.40 -21.25
C ILE A 670 -26.61 -30.80 -21.86
N VAL A 671 -27.45 -29.81 -22.18
CA VAL A 671 -28.76 -29.99 -22.81
C VAL A 671 -28.61 -30.51 -24.25
N ASP A 672 -27.72 -29.92 -25.04
CA ASP A 672 -27.42 -30.31 -26.42
C ASP A 672 -26.85 -31.73 -26.52
N GLU A 673 -25.94 -32.09 -25.61
CA GLU A 673 -25.36 -33.44 -25.54
C GLU A 673 -26.25 -34.46 -24.83
N LYS A 674 -27.49 -34.08 -24.48
CA LYS A 674 -28.53 -34.92 -23.87
C LYS A 674 -28.09 -35.58 -22.56
N GLN A 675 -27.25 -34.92 -21.78
CA GLN A 675 -26.77 -35.41 -20.48
C GLN A 675 -27.73 -35.01 -19.33
N SER A 676 -29.03 -35.15 -19.56
CA SER A 676 -30.08 -34.82 -18.58
C SER A 676 -30.35 -35.96 -17.57
N LEU A 677 -31.36 -35.78 -16.73
CA LEU A 677 -31.77 -36.75 -15.70
C LEU A 677 -31.92 -38.17 -16.28
N ILE A 678 -31.36 -39.16 -15.58
CA ILE A 678 -31.49 -40.58 -15.92
C ILE A 678 -32.94 -41.00 -15.65
N SER A 679 -33.65 -41.42 -16.70
CA SER A 679 -35.08 -41.77 -16.63
C SER A 679 -35.32 -43.24 -16.26
N LYS A 680 -36.57 -43.57 -15.88
CA LYS A 680 -37.05 -44.96 -15.68
C LYS A 680 -36.88 -45.89 -16.88
N LEU A 681 -36.69 -45.35 -18.10
CA LEU A 681 -36.44 -46.15 -19.30
C LEU A 681 -34.97 -46.58 -19.42
N GLU A 682 -34.05 -45.83 -18.81
CA GLU A 682 -32.60 -46.06 -18.90
C GLU A 682 -32.08 -46.87 -17.70
N SER A 683 -32.76 -46.80 -16.56
CA SER A 683 -32.47 -47.59 -15.36
C SER A 683 -33.77 -47.86 -14.59
N GLU A 684 -34.09 -49.13 -14.33
CA GLU A 684 -35.32 -49.52 -13.60
C GLU A 684 -35.36 -48.94 -12.17
N ASP A 685 -34.19 -48.67 -11.59
CA ASP A 685 -34.01 -48.10 -10.24
C ASP A 685 -34.13 -46.57 -10.16
N SER A 686 -34.45 -45.88 -11.28
CA SER A 686 -34.66 -44.42 -11.27
C SER A 686 -36.08 -44.04 -10.82
N ASP A 687 -36.21 -42.96 -10.07
CA ASP A 687 -37.52 -42.44 -9.64
C ASP A 687 -38.12 -41.45 -10.66
N VAL A 688 -37.34 -40.99 -11.66
CA VAL A 688 -37.68 -39.90 -12.58
C VAL A 688 -38.45 -40.40 -13.81
N GLY A 689 -39.61 -39.79 -14.09
CA GLY A 689 -40.43 -40.07 -15.27
C GLY A 689 -39.91 -39.39 -16.55
N LYS A 690 -40.30 -39.90 -17.73
CA LYS A 690 -39.88 -39.31 -19.02
C LYS A 690 -40.32 -37.85 -19.18
N GLU A 691 -41.53 -37.52 -18.76
CA GLU A 691 -42.06 -36.15 -18.82
C GLU A 691 -41.36 -35.22 -17.82
N GLU A 692 -40.87 -35.74 -16.69
CA GLU A 692 -40.10 -34.97 -15.70
C GLU A 692 -38.70 -34.65 -16.24
N ALA A 693 -38.04 -35.62 -16.92
CA ALA A 693 -36.74 -35.41 -17.53
C ALA A 693 -36.80 -34.46 -18.74
N GLU A 694 -37.88 -34.50 -19.53
CA GLU A 694 -38.11 -33.58 -20.66
C GLU A 694 -38.58 -32.18 -20.21
N GLY A 695 -39.31 -32.09 -19.08
CA GLY A 695 -39.78 -30.83 -18.49
C GLY A 695 -38.68 -30.03 -17.78
N PHE A 696 -37.70 -30.71 -17.19
CA PHE A 696 -36.56 -30.09 -16.49
C PHE A 696 -35.69 -29.16 -17.37
N ASN A 697 -35.73 -29.39 -18.70
CA ASN A 697 -35.04 -28.57 -19.70
C ASN A 697 -35.89 -27.39 -20.22
N LYS A 698 -37.20 -27.32 -19.89
CA LYS A 698 -38.14 -26.29 -20.42
C LYS A 698 -38.41 -25.11 -19.47
N GLU A 699 -37.98 -25.19 -18.21
CA GLU A 699 -38.13 -24.10 -17.22
C GLU A 699 -37.34 -22.82 -17.57
N GLU A 700 -36.45 -22.87 -18.57
CA GLU A 700 -35.60 -21.74 -18.99
C GLU A 700 -36.35 -20.63 -19.76
N GLU A 701 -37.39 -20.94 -20.54
CA GLU A 701 -38.10 -19.90 -21.31
C GLU A 701 -38.83 -18.88 -20.40
N ALA A 702 -39.21 -19.28 -19.19
CA ALA A 702 -39.94 -18.42 -18.24
C ALA A 702 -39.03 -17.61 -17.30
N SER A 703 -37.78 -18.04 -17.11
CA SER A 703 -36.80 -17.36 -16.25
C SER A 703 -35.98 -16.31 -17.01
N GLN A 704 -35.90 -16.43 -18.34
CA GLN A 704 -35.37 -15.39 -19.23
C GLN A 704 -36.17 -14.07 -19.14
N GLU A 705 -37.51 -14.13 -19.12
CA GLU A 705 -38.37 -12.92 -19.03
C GLU A 705 -38.28 -12.16 -17.69
N GLU A 706 -37.79 -12.80 -16.62
CA GLU A 706 -37.63 -12.18 -15.29
C GLU A 706 -36.23 -11.59 -15.07
N GLU A 707 -35.19 -12.16 -15.67
CA GLU A 707 -33.83 -11.58 -15.65
C GLU A 707 -33.68 -10.42 -16.63
N GLU A 708 -34.24 -10.50 -17.84
CA GLU A 708 -34.24 -9.37 -18.79
C GLU A 708 -34.92 -8.14 -18.16
N LYS A 709 -35.99 -8.34 -17.36
CA LYS A 709 -36.64 -7.25 -16.62
C LYS A 709 -35.83 -6.71 -15.44
N ALA A 710 -34.90 -7.49 -14.90
CA ALA A 710 -34.05 -7.08 -13.79
C ALA A 710 -32.82 -6.31 -14.29
N GLU A 711 -32.23 -6.73 -15.42
CA GLU A 711 -31.15 -5.99 -16.10
C GLU A 711 -31.68 -4.67 -16.71
N GLU A 712 -32.85 -4.67 -17.38
CA GLU A 712 -33.50 -3.44 -17.86
C GLU A 712 -33.81 -2.43 -16.73
N ALA A 713 -33.98 -2.91 -15.49
CA ALA A 713 -34.22 -2.06 -14.33
C ALA A 713 -32.94 -1.44 -13.76
N ASP A 714 -31.79 -2.11 -13.89
CA ASP A 714 -30.48 -1.64 -13.43
C ASP A 714 -29.92 -0.57 -14.38
N ASP A 715 -29.98 -0.81 -15.69
CA ASP A 715 -29.51 0.14 -16.72
C ASP A 715 -30.34 1.44 -16.73
N ALA A 716 -31.61 1.35 -16.37
CA ALA A 716 -32.48 2.52 -16.17
C ALA A 716 -32.07 3.36 -14.94
N ASP A 717 -31.66 2.72 -13.83
CA ASP A 717 -31.24 3.41 -12.59
C ASP A 717 -29.86 4.08 -12.77
N ASP A 718 -28.96 3.43 -13.51
CA ASP A 718 -27.66 3.98 -13.89
C ASP A 718 -27.80 5.22 -14.79
N LEU A 719 -28.67 5.17 -15.80
CA LEU A 719 -28.88 6.30 -16.70
C LEU A 719 -29.55 7.49 -15.98
N GLU A 720 -30.47 7.23 -15.04
CA GLU A 720 -31.05 8.27 -14.18
C GLU A 720 -29.97 8.94 -13.32
N THR A 721 -29.08 8.15 -12.73
CA THR A 721 -27.95 8.63 -11.93
C THR A 721 -27.00 9.50 -12.76
N VAL A 722 -26.65 9.08 -13.97
CA VAL A 722 -25.78 9.84 -14.88
C VAL A 722 -26.44 11.15 -15.32
N ASN A 723 -27.72 11.13 -15.69
CA ASN A 723 -28.44 12.34 -16.09
C ASN A 723 -28.63 13.31 -14.91
N GLU A 724 -28.79 12.83 -13.68
CA GLU A 724 -28.79 13.67 -12.48
C GLU A 724 -27.43 14.31 -12.23
N ALA A 725 -26.34 13.55 -12.40
CA ALA A 725 -24.98 14.07 -12.32
C ALA A 725 -24.72 15.18 -13.36
N PHE A 726 -25.20 15.00 -14.61
CA PHE A 726 -25.12 16.03 -15.65
C PHE A 726 -25.92 17.28 -15.32
N LYS A 727 -27.12 17.15 -14.73
CA LYS A 727 -27.91 18.30 -14.27
C LYS A 727 -27.18 19.07 -13.16
N ASN A 728 -26.59 18.36 -12.20
CA ASN A 728 -25.81 18.97 -11.12
C ASN A 728 -24.56 19.68 -11.66
N GLY A 729 -23.76 19.01 -12.50
CA GLY A 729 -22.60 19.62 -13.15
C GLY A 729 -22.97 20.84 -14.00
N SER A 730 -24.09 20.76 -14.73
CA SER A 730 -24.55 21.88 -15.56
C SER A 730 -24.88 23.12 -14.70
N ARG A 731 -25.48 22.91 -13.52
CA ARG A 731 -25.79 23.99 -12.58
C ARG A 731 -24.52 24.58 -11.96
N ASP A 732 -23.57 23.74 -11.56
CA ASP A 732 -22.42 24.17 -10.78
C ASP A 732 -21.35 24.87 -11.64
N PHE A 733 -21.25 24.50 -12.93
CA PHE A 733 -20.26 25.05 -13.86
C PHE A 733 -20.83 25.95 -14.96
N ASN A 734 -22.15 26.13 -15.01
CA ASN A 734 -22.85 26.93 -16.04
C ASN A 734 -22.53 26.48 -17.48
N ILE A 735 -22.47 25.17 -17.70
CA ILE A 735 -22.27 24.53 -19.01
C ILE A 735 -23.43 23.56 -19.24
N ASN A 736 -24.07 23.56 -20.40
CA ASN A 736 -25.14 22.61 -20.68
C ASN A 736 -24.56 21.27 -21.16
N VAL A 737 -24.88 20.19 -20.44
CA VAL A 737 -24.44 18.83 -20.79
C VAL A 737 -25.66 17.96 -21.13
N LYS A 738 -25.55 17.15 -22.19
CA LYS A 738 -26.56 16.19 -22.66
C LYS A 738 -25.91 14.84 -22.98
N SER A 739 -26.66 13.76 -22.89
CA SER A 739 -26.20 12.39 -23.14
C SER A 739 -26.52 11.92 -24.56
N ILE A 740 -25.61 11.15 -25.14
CA ILE A 740 -25.82 10.36 -26.36
C ILE A 740 -25.47 8.93 -25.96
N LEU A 741 -26.40 8.00 -26.13
CA LEU A 741 -26.17 6.61 -25.72
C LEU A 741 -25.50 5.83 -26.84
N CYS A 742 -24.48 5.05 -26.50
CA CYS A 742 -23.62 4.42 -27.49
C CYS A 742 -23.88 2.90 -27.60
N CYS A 743 -24.14 2.44 -28.81
CA CYS A 743 -24.07 1.03 -29.19
C CYS A 743 -22.60 0.62 -29.33
N ILE A 744 -22.18 -0.41 -28.61
CA ILE A 744 -20.81 -0.92 -28.67
C ILE A 744 -20.71 -1.94 -29.81
N VAL A 745 -19.84 -1.70 -30.79
CA VAL A 745 -19.80 -2.48 -32.05
C VAL A 745 -19.66 -4.00 -31.81
N PHE A 746 -18.86 -4.41 -30.82
CA PHE A 746 -18.66 -5.81 -30.48
C PHE A 746 -19.74 -6.44 -29.57
N ASN A 747 -20.79 -5.69 -29.20
CA ASN A 747 -21.98 -6.16 -28.46
C ASN A 747 -23.28 -5.80 -29.21
N PRO A 748 -23.56 -6.42 -30.37
CA PRO A 748 -24.73 -6.11 -31.17
C PRO A 748 -26.08 -6.39 -30.48
N GLU A 749 -26.12 -7.31 -29.52
CA GLU A 749 -27.31 -7.67 -28.77
C GLU A 749 -27.89 -6.51 -27.94
N TRP A 750 -27.06 -5.58 -27.47
CA TRP A 750 -27.50 -4.44 -26.65
C TRP A 750 -28.14 -3.30 -27.46
N SER A 751 -27.97 -3.29 -28.77
CA SER A 751 -28.30 -2.11 -29.58
C SER A 751 -29.79 -1.81 -29.63
N ASP A 752 -30.65 -2.82 -29.57
CA ASP A 752 -32.10 -2.59 -29.56
C ASP A 752 -32.54 -1.90 -28.25
N GLU A 753 -32.02 -2.36 -27.11
CA GLU A 753 -32.26 -1.78 -25.79
C GLU A 753 -31.77 -0.32 -25.71
N VAL A 754 -30.56 -0.04 -26.22
CA VAL A 754 -30.03 1.34 -26.28
C VAL A 754 -30.98 2.27 -27.04
N ALA A 755 -31.58 1.81 -28.14
CA ALA A 755 -32.56 2.59 -28.88
C ALA A 755 -33.87 2.82 -28.09
N GLU A 756 -34.29 1.87 -27.26
CA GLU A 756 -35.45 2.02 -26.37
C GLU A 756 -35.18 2.98 -25.23
N LEU A 757 -34.01 2.89 -24.59
CA LEU A 757 -33.56 3.82 -23.55
C LEU A 757 -33.46 5.25 -24.10
N CYS A 758 -32.92 5.43 -25.31
CA CYS A 758 -32.91 6.73 -25.98
C CYS A 758 -34.31 7.32 -26.14
N GLN A 759 -35.30 6.49 -26.46
CA GLN A 759 -36.69 6.93 -26.60
C GLN A 759 -37.31 7.29 -25.24
N LYS A 760 -37.08 6.44 -24.22
CA LYS A 760 -37.61 6.60 -22.86
C LYS A 760 -37.09 7.88 -22.20
N TYR A 761 -35.79 8.13 -22.28
CA TYR A 761 -35.11 9.24 -21.59
C TYR A 761 -34.90 10.49 -22.44
N ARG A 762 -35.55 10.57 -23.61
CA ARG A 762 -35.46 11.74 -24.51
C ARG A 762 -35.85 13.06 -23.85
N SER A 763 -36.83 13.03 -22.94
CA SER A 763 -37.24 14.22 -22.18
C SER A 763 -36.34 14.52 -20.98
N ASP A 764 -35.39 13.64 -20.67
CA ASP A 764 -34.57 13.70 -19.46
C ASP A 764 -33.06 13.81 -19.73
N GLY A 765 -32.68 14.39 -20.87
CA GLY A 765 -31.28 14.75 -21.15
C GLY A 765 -30.61 13.93 -22.24
N VAL A 766 -31.20 12.79 -22.65
CA VAL A 766 -30.71 12.00 -23.78
C VAL A 766 -31.15 12.64 -25.09
N VAL A 767 -30.19 12.94 -25.97
CA VAL A 767 -30.43 13.67 -27.22
C VAL A 767 -30.14 12.89 -28.50
N GLY A 768 -29.49 11.73 -28.40
CA GLY A 768 -29.20 10.90 -29.56
C GLY A 768 -28.66 9.53 -29.21
N ILE A 769 -28.38 8.78 -30.28
CA ILE A 769 -27.72 7.48 -30.27
C ILE A 769 -26.42 7.55 -31.08
N ASP A 770 -25.42 6.80 -30.63
CA ASP A 770 -24.12 6.63 -31.28
C ASP A 770 -23.78 5.15 -31.46
N MET A 771 -22.78 4.85 -32.29
CA MET A 771 -22.13 3.55 -32.40
C MET A 771 -20.61 3.75 -32.42
N ALA A 772 -19.89 3.08 -31.51
CA ALA A 772 -18.45 3.26 -31.30
C ALA A 772 -17.74 1.98 -30.79
N CYS A 773 -16.47 2.13 -30.37
CA CYS A 773 -15.56 1.05 -29.93
C CYS A 773 -15.24 0.02 -31.03
N GLY A 774 -15.11 0.51 -32.27
CA GLY A 774 -14.91 -0.26 -33.49
C GLY A 774 -15.63 0.44 -34.64
N GLU A 775 -15.47 -0.04 -35.87
CA GLU A 775 -16.20 0.47 -37.03
C GLU A 775 -16.76 -0.68 -37.87
N MET A 776 -17.80 -0.39 -38.64
CA MET A 776 -18.32 -1.30 -39.65
C MET A 776 -17.26 -1.52 -40.74
N THR A 777 -17.25 -2.72 -41.32
CA THR A 777 -16.35 -3.12 -42.41
C THR A 777 -16.91 -2.80 -43.80
N GLY A 778 -18.18 -2.36 -43.90
CA GLY A 778 -18.87 -2.05 -45.16
C GLY A 778 -19.37 -3.30 -45.89
N LYS A 779 -19.63 -4.38 -45.15
CA LYS A 779 -20.12 -5.67 -45.67
C LYS A 779 -21.26 -6.25 -44.85
N GLU A 780 -21.79 -5.48 -43.92
CA GLU A 780 -22.77 -5.93 -42.96
C GLU A 780 -24.15 -6.05 -43.61
N THR A 781 -24.80 -7.19 -43.40
CA THR A 781 -26.16 -7.43 -43.90
C THR A 781 -27.15 -6.52 -43.18
N ASN A 782 -28.32 -6.29 -43.80
CA ASN A 782 -29.44 -5.58 -43.16
C ASN A 782 -29.99 -6.29 -41.92
N GLU A 783 -29.55 -7.53 -41.67
CA GLU A 783 -29.87 -8.30 -40.46
C GLU A 783 -28.97 -7.92 -39.27
N ASN A 784 -28.00 -7.01 -39.45
CA ASN A 784 -27.16 -6.52 -38.37
C ASN A 784 -27.99 -5.75 -37.31
N PRO A 785 -27.96 -6.17 -36.03
CA PRO A 785 -28.71 -5.52 -34.94
C PRO A 785 -28.44 -4.01 -34.79
N HIS A 786 -27.20 -3.55 -35.03
CA HIS A 786 -26.86 -2.12 -35.00
C HIS A 786 -27.63 -1.33 -36.05
N LYS A 787 -27.72 -1.85 -37.29
CA LYS A 787 -28.47 -1.20 -38.36
C LYS A 787 -29.96 -1.14 -38.01
N GLN A 788 -30.51 -2.21 -37.42
CA GLN A 788 -31.91 -2.26 -37.01
C GLN A 788 -32.22 -1.24 -35.89
N ALA A 789 -31.36 -1.14 -34.88
CA ALA A 789 -31.47 -0.17 -33.81
C ALA A 789 -31.44 1.27 -34.33
N PHE A 790 -30.54 1.60 -35.28
CA PHE A 790 -30.47 2.93 -35.88
C PHE A 790 -31.67 3.26 -36.77
N GLN A 791 -32.20 2.29 -37.51
CA GLN A 791 -33.45 2.45 -38.25
C GLN A 791 -34.64 2.64 -37.30
N LYS A 792 -34.65 1.96 -36.16
CA LYS A 792 -35.64 2.16 -35.08
C LYS A 792 -35.53 3.58 -34.50
N ALA A 793 -34.31 4.02 -34.16
CA ALA A 793 -34.03 5.38 -33.71
C ALA A 793 -34.46 6.45 -34.72
N TYR A 794 -34.24 6.22 -36.02
CA TYR A 794 -34.73 7.10 -37.09
C TYR A 794 -36.25 7.20 -37.11
N ARG A 795 -36.97 6.08 -36.95
CA ARG A 795 -38.45 6.06 -36.86
C ARG A 795 -38.96 6.78 -35.60
N TYR A 796 -38.20 6.72 -34.51
CA TYR A 796 -38.48 7.46 -33.27
C TYR A 796 -38.06 8.93 -33.33
N GLY A 797 -37.36 9.34 -34.40
CA GLY A 797 -36.83 10.69 -34.56
C GLY A 797 -35.75 11.05 -33.55
N ILE A 798 -35.03 10.05 -33.01
CA ILE A 798 -33.87 10.22 -32.11
C ILE A 798 -32.66 10.52 -32.97
N HIS A 799 -31.90 11.58 -32.70
CA HIS A 799 -30.74 11.94 -33.53
C HIS A 799 -29.65 10.87 -33.51
N ARG A 800 -28.91 10.72 -34.61
CA ARG A 800 -27.98 9.59 -34.83
C ARG A 800 -26.61 10.09 -35.25
N THR A 801 -25.56 9.64 -34.56
CA THR A 801 -24.16 9.76 -34.98
C THR A 801 -23.55 8.36 -35.05
N VAL A 802 -22.49 8.18 -35.85
CA VAL A 802 -21.84 6.87 -36.03
C VAL A 802 -20.35 7.10 -36.25
N HIS A 803 -19.50 6.40 -35.49
CA HIS A 803 -18.07 6.29 -35.79
C HIS A 803 -17.89 5.48 -37.09
N ALA A 804 -17.40 6.13 -38.13
CA ALA A 804 -17.15 5.49 -39.41
C ALA A 804 -16.08 6.24 -40.19
N GLY A 805 -15.18 5.48 -40.82
CA GLY A 805 -14.17 6.03 -41.70
C GLY A 805 -12.97 6.60 -40.96
N GLU A 806 -12.73 6.22 -39.71
CA GLU A 806 -11.46 6.43 -39.03
C GLU A 806 -10.45 5.35 -39.41
N SER A 807 -10.79 4.08 -39.17
CA SER A 807 -9.95 2.91 -39.51
C SER A 807 -10.61 2.02 -40.58
N GLY A 808 -11.92 2.19 -40.78
CA GLY A 808 -12.75 1.52 -41.76
C GLY A 808 -12.80 2.25 -43.12
N PRO A 809 -13.28 1.57 -44.16
CA PRO A 809 -13.32 2.11 -45.51
C PRO A 809 -14.43 3.18 -45.69
N ALA A 810 -14.36 3.95 -46.77
CA ALA A 810 -15.42 4.88 -47.18
C ALA A 810 -16.82 4.23 -47.28
N GLU A 811 -16.88 2.92 -47.55
CA GLU A 811 -18.14 2.15 -47.56
C GLU A 811 -18.85 2.17 -46.20
N ALA A 812 -18.12 2.10 -45.08
CA ALA A 812 -18.69 2.19 -43.75
C ALA A 812 -19.38 3.55 -43.53
N VAL A 813 -18.78 4.63 -44.04
CA VAL A 813 -19.38 5.97 -44.02
C VAL A 813 -20.64 6.01 -44.89
N ARG A 814 -20.65 5.31 -46.03
CA ARG A 814 -21.84 5.20 -46.88
C ARG A 814 -22.97 4.50 -46.14
N GLU A 815 -22.70 3.36 -45.50
CA GLU A 815 -23.71 2.61 -44.73
C GLU A 815 -24.23 3.42 -43.55
N ALA A 816 -23.37 4.14 -42.83
CA ALA A 816 -23.77 5.02 -41.73
C ALA A 816 -24.80 6.07 -42.18
N VAL A 817 -24.59 6.70 -43.35
CA VAL A 817 -25.50 7.73 -43.85
C VAL A 817 -26.74 7.13 -44.53
N ASP A 818 -26.57 6.12 -45.37
CA ASP A 818 -27.63 5.60 -46.24
C ASP A 818 -28.55 4.60 -45.51
N ASP A 819 -27.98 3.69 -44.70
CA ASP A 819 -28.73 2.63 -44.00
C ASP A 819 -29.10 2.99 -42.57
N MET A 820 -28.20 3.68 -41.85
CA MET A 820 -28.37 4.05 -40.44
C MET A 820 -28.89 5.48 -40.25
N HIS A 821 -29.02 6.24 -41.34
CA HIS A 821 -29.53 7.62 -41.34
C HIS A 821 -28.77 8.55 -40.39
N ALA A 822 -27.45 8.38 -40.26
CA ALA A 822 -26.60 9.21 -39.42
C ALA A 822 -26.60 10.67 -39.92
N GLU A 823 -26.77 11.60 -38.98
CA GLU A 823 -26.73 13.05 -39.22
C GLU A 823 -25.31 13.62 -39.04
N ARG A 824 -24.53 12.94 -38.19
CA ARG A 824 -23.12 13.20 -37.91
C ARG A 824 -22.31 11.92 -38.09
N ILE A 825 -21.05 12.07 -38.45
CA ILE A 825 -20.09 10.97 -38.62
C ILE A 825 -18.90 11.23 -37.69
N GLY A 826 -18.65 10.30 -36.78
CA GLY A 826 -17.45 10.24 -35.95
C GLY A 826 -16.22 10.03 -36.82
N HIS A 827 -15.21 10.90 -36.69
CA HIS A 827 -13.96 10.91 -37.45
C HIS A 827 -14.13 11.15 -38.95
N GLY A 828 -14.52 10.14 -39.74
CA GLY A 828 -14.85 10.25 -41.16
C GLY A 828 -13.70 10.55 -42.12
N TYR A 829 -12.44 10.33 -41.75
CA TYR A 829 -11.27 10.68 -42.57
C TYR A 829 -11.22 9.93 -43.92
N HIS A 830 -11.49 8.63 -43.93
CA HIS A 830 -11.46 7.78 -45.12
C HIS A 830 -12.64 7.98 -46.06
N VAL A 831 -13.58 8.89 -45.76
CA VAL A 831 -14.62 9.30 -46.75
C VAL A 831 -13.98 9.81 -48.04
N MET A 832 -12.79 10.39 -47.97
CA MET A 832 -12.08 10.97 -49.11
C MET A 832 -11.53 9.92 -50.08
N ASP A 833 -11.47 8.65 -49.66
CA ASP A 833 -11.06 7.55 -50.55
C ASP A 833 -12.13 7.29 -51.64
N ASP A 834 -13.35 7.79 -51.44
CA ASP A 834 -14.44 7.79 -52.42
C ASP A 834 -14.92 9.22 -52.70
N GLU A 835 -14.43 9.80 -53.80
CA GLU A 835 -14.68 11.19 -54.17
C GLU A 835 -16.19 11.49 -54.41
N ASP A 836 -16.94 10.53 -54.97
CA ASP A 836 -18.36 10.72 -55.24
C ASP A 836 -19.16 10.76 -53.93
N LEU A 837 -18.84 9.88 -52.97
CA LEU A 837 -19.41 9.91 -51.63
C LEU A 837 -19.04 11.21 -50.90
N TYR A 838 -17.76 11.58 -50.90
CA TYR A 838 -17.28 12.81 -50.25
C TYR A 838 -18.00 14.06 -50.76
N GLN A 839 -18.12 14.23 -52.08
CA GLN A 839 -18.83 15.39 -52.66
C GLN A 839 -20.33 15.36 -52.34
N ARG A 840 -20.95 14.17 -52.30
CA ARG A 840 -22.35 14.01 -51.89
C ARG A 840 -22.55 14.47 -50.45
N LEU A 841 -21.73 13.99 -49.51
CA LEU A 841 -21.83 14.32 -48.08
C LEU A 841 -21.50 15.78 -47.77
N ARG A 842 -20.50 16.35 -48.48
CA ARG A 842 -20.21 17.79 -48.43
C ARG A 842 -21.42 18.62 -48.87
N LYS A 843 -22.07 18.24 -49.98
CA LYS A 843 -23.23 18.96 -50.50
C LYS A 843 -24.46 18.85 -49.60
N SER A 844 -24.68 17.69 -48.98
CA SER A 844 -25.75 17.51 -47.98
C SER A 844 -25.39 18.10 -46.61
N ARG A 845 -24.17 18.62 -46.43
CA ARG A 845 -23.65 19.20 -45.20
C ARG A 845 -23.70 18.26 -44.00
N VAL A 846 -23.45 16.97 -44.20
CA VAL A 846 -23.21 16.02 -43.10
C VAL A 846 -22.06 16.54 -42.24
N HIS A 847 -22.21 16.44 -40.92
CA HIS A 847 -21.23 16.95 -39.98
C HIS A 847 -20.21 15.87 -39.62
N PHE A 848 -18.92 16.20 -39.69
CA PHE A 848 -17.83 15.31 -39.28
C PHE A 848 -17.27 15.71 -37.92
N GLU A 849 -17.12 14.76 -37.02
CA GLU A 849 -16.58 14.95 -35.67
C GLU A 849 -15.10 14.58 -35.69
N VAL A 850 -14.24 15.57 -35.93
CA VAL A 850 -12.81 15.35 -36.18
C VAL A 850 -12.06 15.33 -34.85
N CYS A 851 -11.29 14.27 -34.62
CA CYS A 851 -10.45 14.08 -33.44
C CYS A 851 -8.98 13.93 -33.88
N PRO A 852 -8.24 15.04 -34.12
CA PRO A 852 -6.92 15.02 -34.74
C PRO A 852 -5.91 14.16 -33.98
N LEU A 853 -5.76 14.36 -32.67
CA LEU A 853 -4.78 13.64 -31.88
C LEU A 853 -5.09 12.14 -31.84
N SER A 854 -6.35 11.78 -31.61
CA SER A 854 -6.80 10.38 -31.59
C SER A 854 -6.46 9.69 -32.90
N SER A 855 -6.82 10.32 -34.03
CA SER A 855 -6.60 9.73 -35.36
C SER A 855 -5.13 9.49 -35.72
N VAL A 856 -4.22 10.32 -35.20
CA VAL A 856 -2.78 10.09 -35.37
C VAL A 856 -2.29 8.95 -34.45
N ARG A 857 -2.80 8.89 -33.22
CA ARG A 857 -2.39 7.86 -32.24
C ARG A 857 -2.95 6.47 -32.53
N THR A 858 -4.15 6.39 -33.09
CA THR A 858 -4.75 5.13 -33.57
C THR A 858 -4.07 4.62 -34.84
N GLY A 859 -3.29 5.48 -35.52
CA GLY A 859 -2.62 5.18 -36.77
C GLY A 859 -3.53 5.24 -38.00
N ALA A 860 -4.78 5.67 -37.81
CA ALA A 860 -5.75 5.94 -38.87
C ALA A 860 -5.26 7.03 -39.85
N VAL A 861 -4.66 8.08 -39.29
CA VAL A 861 -4.07 9.19 -40.03
C VAL A 861 -2.56 9.20 -39.80
N THR A 862 -1.81 9.59 -40.84
CA THR A 862 -0.35 9.68 -40.78
C THR A 862 0.13 10.70 -39.73
N GLU A 863 1.26 10.40 -39.08
CA GLU A 863 1.95 11.33 -38.17
C GLU A 863 2.46 12.61 -38.87
N ASP A 864 2.59 12.60 -40.21
CA ASP A 864 2.95 13.79 -40.98
C ASP A 864 1.76 14.75 -41.09
N LEU A 865 1.69 15.69 -40.14
CA LEU A 865 0.62 16.69 -40.02
C LEU A 865 0.37 17.52 -41.29
N ASN A 866 1.37 17.64 -42.19
CA ASN A 866 1.19 18.35 -43.47
C ASN A 866 0.33 17.56 -44.47
N LYS A 867 0.14 16.26 -44.25
CA LYS A 867 -0.66 15.36 -45.10
C LYS A 867 -1.97 14.96 -44.43
N HIS A 868 -2.30 15.55 -43.29
CA HIS A 868 -3.53 15.24 -42.59
C HIS A 868 -4.75 15.57 -43.47
N PRO A 869 -5.76 14.69 -43.53
CA PRO A 869 -7.05 14.93 -44.16
C PRO A 869 -7.72 16.28 -43.90
N LEU A 870 -7.42 16.87 -42.75
CA LEU A 870 -8.10 18.07 -42.27
C LEU A 870 -7.80 19.29 -43.13
N HIS A 871 -6.61 19.35 -43.75
CA HIS A 871 -6.27 20.40 -44.72
C HIS A 871 -7.30 20.47 -45.84
N ARG A 872 -7.69 19.31 -46.38
CA ARG A 872 -8.69 19.24 -47.44
C ARG A 872 -10.08 19.60 -46.93
N PHE A 873 -10.46 19.17 -45.73
CA PHE A 873 -11.75 19.54 -45.13
C PHE A 873 -11.87 21.06 -44.94
N ILE A 874 -10.78 21.72 -44.54
CA ILE A 874 -10.70 23.18 -44.40
C ILE A 874 -10.83 23.86 -45.77
N ASP A 875 -10.00 23.46 -46.75
CA ASP A 875 -9.99 24.04 -48.11
C ASP A 875 -11.35 23.89 -48.82
N ASP A 876 -12.02 22.76 -48.59
CA ASP A 876 -13.34 22.47 -49.14
C ASP A 876 -14.50 23.07 -48.30
N GLY A 877 -14.23 23.67 -47.15
CA GLY A 877 -15.26 24.23 -46.27
C GLY A 877 -16.30 23.19 -45.83
N VAL A 878 -15.84 21.98 -45.52
CA VAL A 878 -16.66 20.87 -45.02
C VAL A 878 -17.30 21.25 -43.67
N ASN A 879 -18.48 20.72 -43.39
CA ASN A 879 -19.12 20.89 -42.09
C ASN A 879 -18.45 19.95 -41.07
N PHE A 880 -17.57 20.46 -40.23
CA PHE A 880 -16.90 19.65 -39.20
C PHE A 880 -16.66 20.43 -37.90
N SER A 881 -16.39 19.68 -36.83
CA SER A 881 -15.97 20.15 -35.51
C SER A 881 -14.64 19.51 -35.09
N ILE A 882 -13.93 20.14 -34.15
CA ILE A 882 -12.74 19.58 -33.52
C ILE A 882 -13.14 19.11 -32.12
N ASN A 883 -12.83 17.85 -31.78
CA ASN A 883 -13.24 17.22 -30.54
C ASN A 883 -12.08 16.45 -29.91
N SER A 884 -12.17 16.18 -28.60
CA SER A 884 -11.26 15.32 -27.86
C SER A 884 -11.89 13.95 -27.67
N ASP A 885 -11.30 12.93 -28.26
CA ASP A 885 -11.71 11.53 -28.14
C ASP A 885 -10.88 10.80 -27.08
N ASP A 886 -11.52 9.92 -26.32
CA ASP A 886 -10.98 9.19 -25.16
C ASP A 886 -10.00 10.01 -24.26
N PRO A 887 -10.44 11.15 -23.68
CA PRO A 887 -9.55 12.07 -22.96
C PRO A 887 -8.81 11.45 -21.78
N VAL A 888 -9.38 10.41 -21.17
CA VAL A 888 -8.74 9.63 -20.09
C VAL A 888 -7.64 8.71 -20.61
N VAL A 889 -7.84 8.07 -21.76
CA VAL A 889 -6.87 7.12 -22.34
C VAL A 889 -5.73 7.86 -23.03
N LEU A 890 -6.05 8.97 -23.70
CA LEU A 890 -5.09 9.74 -24.48
C LEU A 890 -4.41 10.87 -23.67
N ASP A 891 -4.79 11.11 -22.41
CA ASP A 891 -4.33 12.24 -21.58
C ASP A 891 -4.35 13.55 -22.40
N ASN A 892 -5.46 13.81 -23.09
CA ASN A 892 -5.71 15.04 -23.84
C ASN A 892 -6.96 15.75 -23.35
N ASP A 893 -7.01 17.03 -23.67
CA ASP A 893 -8.20 17.86 -23.59
C ASP A 893 -8.38 18.59 -24.92
N LEU A 894 -9.51 19.25 -25.06
CA LEU A 894 -9.86 19.98 -26.28
C LEU A 894 -8.82 21.05 -26.67
N SER A 895 -8.07 21.59 -25.71
CA SER A 895 -7.01 22.58 -25.98
C SER A 895 -5.84 21.94 -26.73
N VAL A 896 -5.51 20.67 -26.46
CA VAL A 896 -4.46 19.93 -27.15
C VAL A 896 -4.81 19.77 -28.63
N ASP A 897 -6.04 19.34 -28.93
CA ASP A 897 -6.51 19.20 -30.31
C ASP A 897 -6.58 20.55 -31.04
N TYR A 898 -7.01 21.62 -30.36
CA TYR A 898 -6.94 22.98 -30.94
C TYR A 898 -5.50 23.43 -31.24
N ASN A 899 -4.57 23.20 -30.31
CA ASN A 899 -3.17 23.54 -30.53
C ASN A 899 -2.58 22.74 -31.71
N MET A 900 -2.91 21.47 -31.82
CA MET A 900 -2.46 20.61 -32.92
C MET A 900 -2.94 21.13 -34.29
N VAL A 901 -4.20 21.54 -34.42
CA VAL A 901 -4.69 22.10 -35.69
C VAL A 901 -4.14 23.50 -35.97
N MET A 902 -3.83 24.30 -34.94
CA MET A 902 -3.13 25.57 -35.10
C MET A 902 -1.70 25.36 -35.61
N ASP A 903 -1.01 24.35 -35.09
CA ASP A 903 0.33 23.94 -35.56
C ASP A 903 0.30 23.39 -37.00
N MET A 904 -0.84 22.82 -37.42
CA MET A 904 -1.11 22.48 -38.82
C MET A 904 -1.34 23.70 -39.72
N GLY A 905 -1.46 24.91 -39.16
CA GLY A 905 -1.68 26.14 -39.91
C GLY A 905 -3.15 26.53 -40.09
N MET A 906 -4.07 25.93 -39.33
CA MET A 906 -5.47 26.35 -39.30
C MET A 906 -5.58 27.73 -38.63
N SER A 907 -6.18 28.70 -39.35
CA SER A 907 -6.38 30.06 -38.81
C SER A 907 -7.44 30.08 -37.70
N GLU A 908 -7.34 31.05 -36.79
CA GLU A 908 -8.35 31.31 -35.76
C GLU A 908 -9.78 31.47 -36.35
N ASP A 909 -9.94 32.17 -37.47
CA ASP A 909 -11.23 32.31 -38.17
C ASP A 909 -11.84 30.97 -38.61
N ALA A 910 -10.99 30.01 -38.98
CA ALA A 910 -11.43 28.68 -39.36
C ALA A 910 -11.85 27.88 -38.12
N ILE A 911 -11.14 28.03 -37.00
CA ILE A 911 -11.49 27.42 -35.72
C ILE A 911 -12.84 27.96 -35.22
N ILE A 912 -13.06 29.28 -35.28
CA ILE A 912 -14.34 29.90 -34.92
C ILE A 912 -15.47 29.33 -35.79
N LYS A 913 -15.27 29.22 -37.11
CA LYS A 913 -16.26 28.59 -38.01
C LYS A 913 -16.58 27.14 -37.61
N CYS A 914 -15.58 26.36 -37.20
CA CYS A 914 -15.79 24.99 -36.69
C CYS A 914 -16.62 24.97 -35.40
N ILE A 915 -16.41 25.91 -34.49
CA ILE A 915 -17.22 26.06 -33.27
C ILE A 915 -18.68 26.37 -33.64
N PHE A 916 -18.92 27.29 -34.59
CA PHE A 916 -20.27 27.57 -35.10
C PHE A 916 -20.91 26.37 -35.79
N ASN A 917 -20.14 25.60 -36.57
CA ASN A 917 -20.60 24.37 -37.19
C ASN A 917 -21.00 23.33 -36.13
N ALA A 918 -20.17 23.15 -35.09
CA ALA A 918 -20.45 22.27 -33.97
C ALA A 918 -21.76 22.66 -33.25
N ALA A 919 -21.93 23.95 -32.95
CA ALA A 919 -23.13 24.46 -32.31
C ALA A 919 -24.39 24.25 -33.17
N ARG A 920 -24.30 24.43 -34.50
CA ARG A 920 -25.43 24.18 -35.42
C ARG A 920 -25.78 22.69 -35.52
N SER A 921 -24.75 21.83 -35.49
CA SER A 921 -24.88 20.39 -35.67
C SER A 921 -25.10 19.60 -34.38
N CYS A 922 -25.00 20.21 -33.20
CA CYS A 922 -25.27 19.51 -31.94
C CYS A 922 -26.73 19.04 -31.86
N PHE A 923 -26.97 17.99 -31.08
CA PHE A 923 -28.31 17.42 -30.90
C PHE A 923 -29.11 18.09 -29.77
N ALA A 924 -28.63 19.21 -29.23
CA ALA A 924 -29.35 19.95 -28.20
C ALA A 924 -30.71 20.45 -28.72
N PRO A 925 -31.73 20.57 -27.83
CA PRO A 925 -33.02 21.14 -28.20
C PRO A 925 -32.89 22.51 -28.86
N GLU A 926 -33.76 22.81 -29.83
CA GLU A 926 -33.69 24.04 -30.65
C GLU A 926 -33.54 25.34 -29.85
N LYS A 927 -34.16 25.42 -28.67
CA LYS A 927 -34.02 26.57 -27.78
C LYS A 927 -32.58 26.70 -27.24
N GLU A 928 -32.04 25.61 -26.68
CA GLU A 928 -30.68 25.59 -26.12
C GLU A 928 -29.63 25.82 -27.21
N LYS A 929 -29.85 25.24 -28.39
CA LYS A 929 -29.02 25.48 -29.58
C LYS A 929 -29.01 26.95 -29.99
N LYS A 930 -30.18 27.59 -30.00
CA LYS A 930 -30.28 29.02 -30.30
C LYS A 930 -29.58 29.88 -29.25
N ASP A 931 -29.78 29.59 -27.97
CA ASP A 931 -29.13 30.32 -26.87
C ASP A 931 -27.59 30.19 -26.97
N LEU A 932 -27.07 29.01 -27.34
CA LEU A 932 -25.65 28.78 -27.61
C LEU A 932 -25.14 29.59 -28.82
N LEU A 933 -25.89 29.64 -29.91
CA LEU A 933 -25.52 30.42 -31.08
C LEU A 933 -25.54 31.93 -30.79
N ASP A 934 -26.53 32.43 -30.06
CA ASP A 934 -26.59 33.83 -29.65
C ASP A 934 -25.39 34.20 -28.76
N LEU A 935 -24.96 33.29 -27.87
CA LEU A 935 -23.73 33.46 -27.08
C LEU A 935 -22.49 33.56 -27.96
N LEU A 936 -22.33 32.66 -28.93
CA LEU A 936 -21.19 32.68 -29.85
C LEU A 936 -21.18 33.92 -30.73
N ILE A 937 -22.34 34.41 -31.19
CA ILE A 937 -22.47 35.65 -31.96
C ILE A 937 -22.07 36.87 -31.12
N ASN A 938 -22.40 36.88 -29.84
CA ASN A 938 -22.03 37.98 -28.94
C ASN A 938 -20.51 38.03 -28.69
N GLU A 939 -19.85 36.87 -28.58
CA GLU A 939 -18.40 36.79 -28.31
C GLU A 939 -17.55 36.98 -29.57
N TYR A 940 -17.92 36.33 -30.68
CA TYR A 940 -17.09 36.28 -31.89
C TYR A 940 -17.65 37.08 -33.08
N GLY A 941 -18.91 37.53 -33.02
CA GLY A 941 -19.63 38.13 -34.15
C GLY A 941 -20.35 37.10 -35.05
N GLU A 942 -21.03 37.57 -36.10
CA GLU A 942 -21.72 36.67 -37.05
C GLU A 942 -20.72 35.97 -37.98
N HIS A 943 -20.75 34.63 -38.01
CA HIS A 943 -19.83 33.78 -38.80
C HIS A 943 -20.51 32.67 -39.63
#